data_AF-A0A1I2AEF3-F1
#
_entry.id   AF-A0A1I2AEF3-F1
#
_cell.length_a   1.000
_cell.length_b   1.000
_cell.length_c   1.000
_cell.angle_alpha   90.00
_cell.angle_beta   90.00
_cell.angle_gamma   90.00
#
_symmetry.space_group_name_H-M   'P 1'
#
loop_
_entity.id
_entity.type
_entity.pdbx_description
1 polymer ?
#
loop_
_entity_poly.entity_id
_entity_poly.type
_entity_poly.pdbx_seq_one_letter_code
_entity_poly.pdbx_strand_id
1 'polypeptide(L)'
;MARLTNTPDSLRHQIDTGTYAETTDVLQGLIDTAQLSAEDRAKISAEAAELVRAIRNSTSPGMMEVFLAEYGLSTDEGVALMCLAEALLRVPDADTIDALIEDKIAPSDWGRHMGHSTSSLVNASTWALMLTGRVLDDDQPGPVRHLRAAIKRLGEPVIRTAVTRAMKEMGRQFVLGENITAAMERAKGMEKKGFTYSYDMLGEAARTEADAKRYHLSYSRAISAIATACNDADLRRNPGISVKLSALHPRYEIAQEKAVMRDLVPRLRALALLAKSAGMGLNIDAEEADRLALSLDVIDTVLSEPALSGWDGLGIVVQAYGPRAGSVIDALYEMAVRHDRKIMVRLVKGAYWDTEIKRAQVKGIDGFPVFTQKAVTDVSYIANARKLLSMTDRIYPQFATHNAHTVSAILHMSDDKEKFEFQRLHGMGETLHNLVMKQHGTHCRIYAPVGAHRDLLAYLVRRLLENGANSSFVNQIVDEDVAPEEVAADPFAQLNAVASDIPTGPELFKPLRANAKGFDLTHTPTLASIEEARSPFHTHQWQAGPMLAGAAQPDETLKVSNPANPDDAVGTVSPASLADVATAIKSAQVWDAPLSERSDILRAVADLLEENYGEIFALLAREAGKGLPDCVAELREAVDFLHYYAAQATNMPPAGIFTCISPWNFPLAIFIGQVSAALAAGNAVLAKPAEQTPLVAALTVKLMHRAGVPQTALQLLPGGARIGAALTSDPSIGGVAFTGSTGTALRIRAAMAEHCAPGTPLIAETGGINAMIVDSTALPEQVVQSIVESGFQSAGQRCSALRCLYVQQDIAEDLVKMLIGAMQALNMGDPWHLSTDVGPVIDQTARKVITDHIEAARSEGRIMAELTAPQHGTFVAPTIIKIDGIADLDKEIFGPVLHIATFKGGQIDKVIDAINATGYGLTFGLHTRIDDRVQHVCERVEAGNLYVNRNQIGAIVGSQPFGGEGLSGTGPKAGGPNYLPRFAEPDVEVAEATWGEAQAKLPALPPHDPTPAETLSLPGPTGESNRLTTLPRPALLCMGPGAETAAAQARAIRALGGHAVETTGTINPADLTDGPAYGGVLWWGDTDTARAVEMALAKRNGLIIPLIRGLPDTARVRAERHVCVDTTAAGGNAALLGAMD
;
A
#
# COMPACT_ATOMS: atom_id res chain seq x y z
N MET A 1 35.42 7.56 -9.11
CA MET A 1 35.03 8.84 -9.73
C MET A 1 33.57 8.75 -10.15
N ALA A 2 32.66 9.15 -9.26
CA ALA A 2 31.23 9.17 -9.53
C ALA A 2 30.91 10.41 -10.37
N ARG A 3 30.25 10.25 -11.52
CA ARG A 3 29.55 11.39 -12.13
C ARG A 3 28.48 11.81 -11.12
N LEU A 4 28.50 13.09 -10.79
CA LEU A 4 27.45 13.79 -10.08
C LEU A 4 26.16 13.70 -10.91
N THR A 5 25.34 12.66 -10.72
CA THR A 5 24.12 12.45 -11.50
C THR A 5 22.93 13.28 -11.01
N ASN A 6 23.07 13.98 -9.88
CA ASN A 6 22.01 14.80 -9.27
C ASN A 6 22.50 16.22 -8.96
N THR A 7 23.26 16.86 -9.85
CA THR A 7 23.49 18.31 -9.76
C THR A 7 22.26 19.07 -10.27
N PRO A 8 22.04 20.31 -9.81
CA PRO A 8 20.96 21.17 -10.33
C PRO A 8 20.95 21.30 -11.86
N ASP A 9 22.13 21.21 -12.49
CA ASP A 9 22.29 21.31 -13.94
C ASP A 9 22.02 20.00 -14.71
N SER A 10 21.73 18.89 -14.00
CA SER A 10 21.39 17.63 -14.67
C SER A 10 20.01 17.70 -15.30
N LEU A 11 19.84 17.12 -16.50
CA LEU A 11 18.54 17.06 -17.17
C LEU A 11 17.47 16.44 -16.26
N ARG A 12 17.84 15.37 -15.54
CA ARG A 12 16.95 14.70 -14.60
C ARG A 12 16.40 15.67 -13.55
N HIS A 13 17.27 16.43 -12.89
CA HIS A 13 16.86 17.41 -11.88
C HIS A 13 15.98 18.52 -12.45
N GLN A 14 16.28 18.98 -13.67
CA GLN A 14 15.47 19.99 -14.36
C GLN A 14 14.06 19.48 -14.67
N ILE A 15 13.93 18.24 -15.17
CA ILE A 15 12.63 17.60 -15.43
C ILE A 15 11.88 17.38 -14.11
N ASP A 16 12.56 16.88 -13.08
CA ASP A 16 11.94 16.56 -11.80
C ASP A 16 11.45 17.80 -11.05
N THR A 17 12.11 18.96 -11.20
CA THR A 17 11.64 20.24 -10.62
C THR A 17 10.18 20.56 -11.01
N GLY A 18 9.74 20.13 -12.19
CA GLY A 18 8.36 20.31 -12.66
C GLY A 18 7.37 19.23 -12.20
N THR A 19 7.77 18.28 -11.35
CA THR A 19 6.93 17.12 -10.99
C THR A 19 5.65 17.54 -10.30
N TYR A 20 5.74 18.40 -9.29
CA TYR A 20 4.60 18.87 -8.49
C TYR A 20 4.28 20.34 -8.78
N ALA A 21 4.44 20.77 -10.03
CA ALA A 21 4.16 22.16 -10.39
C ALA A 21 2.67 22.48 -10.20
N GLU A 22 2.39 23.66 -9.65
CA GLU A 22 1.02 24.13 -9.46
C GLU A 22 0.29 24.21 -10.80
N THR A 23 -0.94 23.68 -10.83
CA THR A 23 -1.70 23.56 -12.08
C THR A 23 -1.94 24.93 -12.72
N THR A 24 -2.20 25.95 -11.91
CA THR A 24 -2.41 27.34 -12.38
C THR A 24 -1.18 27.90 -13.09
N ASP A 25 0.02 27.58 -12.60
CA ASP A 25 1.28 28.11 -13.12
C ASP A 25 1.60 27.51 -14.50
N VAL A 26 1.28 26.23 -14.70
CA VAL A 26 1.52 25.53 -15.97
C VAL A 26 0.41 25.83 -16.98
N LEU A 27 -0.84 25.96 -16.53
CA LEU A 27 -2.01 26.08 -17.41
C LEU A 27 -1.94 27.29 -18.35
N GLN A 28 -1.52 28.46 -17.87
CA GLN A 28 -1.41 29.64 -18.72
C GLN A 28 -0.40 29.42 -19.86
N GLY A 29 0.75 28.81 -19.54
CA GLY A 29 1.76 28.45 -20.55
C GLY A 29 1.23 27.44 -21.58
N LEU A 30 0.39 26.49 -21.16
CA LEU A 30 -0.27 25.56 -22.08
C LEU A 30 -1.25 26.26 -23.02
N ILE A 31 -2.08 27.17 -22.49
CA ILE A 31 -3.03 27.96 -23.29
C ILE A 31 -2.27 28.82 -24.32
N ASP A 32 -1.21 29.50 -23.87
CA ASP A 32 -0.36 30.33 -24.73
C ASP A 32 0.35 29.50 -25.80
N THR A 33 0.74 28.26 -25.48
CA THR A 33 1.36 27.32 -26.45
C THR A 33 0.35 26.81 -27.48
N ALA A 34 -0.90 26.56 -27.10
CA ALA A 34 -1.92 26.07 -28.03
C ALA A 34 -2.23 27.09 -29.16
N GLN A 35 -2.20 28.38 -28.83
CA GLN A 35 -2.46 29.51 -29.75
C GLN A 35 -3.77 29.35 -30.54
N LEU A 36 -4.86 29.03 -29.84
CA LEU A 36 -6.19 28.89 -30.44
C LEU A 36 -7.07 30.06 -30.03
N SER A 37 -7.53 30.84 -31.02
CA SER A 37 -8.52 31.88 -30.77
C SER A 37 -9.88 31.29 -30.41
N ALA A 38 -10.80 32.12 -29.90
CA ALA A 38 -12.17 31.69 -29.65
C ALA A 38 -12.87 31.22 -30.94
N GLU A 39 -12.55 31.81 -32.09
CA GLU A 39 -13.06 31.39 -33.41
C GLU A 39 -12.52 30.02 -33.82
N ASP A 40 -11.20 29.79 -33.64
CA ASP A 40 -10.59 28.48 -33.90
C ASP A 40 -11.24 27.39 -33.05
N ARG A 41 -11.40 27.65 -31.74
CA ARG A 41 -12.01 26.72 -30.80
C ARG A 41 -13.47 26.39 -31.15
N ALA A 42 -14.25 27.39 -31.54
CA ALA A 42 -15.64 27.18 -31.97
C ALA A 42 -15.71 26.32 -33.24
N LYS A 43 -14.82 26.57 -34.21
CA LYS A 43 -14.72 25.78 -35.44
C LYS A 43 -14.31 24.34 -35.17
N ILE A 44 -13.28 24.13 -34.36
CA ILE A 44 -12.81 22.78 -33.95
C ILE A 44 -13.95 22.00 -33.31
N SER A 45 -14.70 22.63 -32.40
CA SER A 45 -15.80 21.97 -31.67
C SER A 45 -16.94 21.60 -32.61
N ALA A 46 -17.28 22.46 -33.57
CA ALA A 46 -18.29 22.16 -34.60
C ALA A 46 -17.86 20.99 -35.50
N GLU A 47 -16.61 20.99 -35.98
CA GLU A 47 -16.06 19.89 -36.79
C GLU A 47 -16.01 18.56 -36.01
N ALA A 48 -15.66 18.62 -34.72
CA ALA A 48 -15.66 17.46 -33.85
C ALA A 48 -17.08 16.91 -33.59
N ALA A 49 -18.08 17.78 -33.41
CA ALA A 49 -19.48 17.36 -33.27
C ALA A 49 -20.00 16.68 -34.55
N GLU A 50 -19.64 17.20 -35.73
CA GLU A 50 -19.93 16.54 -37.00
C GLU A 50 -19.26 15.18 -37.13
N LEU A 51 -18.01 15.04 -36.65
CA LEU A 51 -17.32 13.75 -36.63
C LEU A 51 -18.03 12.75 -35.71
N VAL A 52 -18.51 13.19 -34.52
CA VAL A 52 -19.33 12.37 -33.62
C VAL A 52 -20.63 11.93 -34.30
N ARG A 53 -21.35 12.84 -34.97
CA ARG A 53 -22.55 12.50 -35.75
C ARG A 53 -22.25 11.47 -36.84
N ALA A 54 -21.14 11.64 -37.56
CA ALA A 54 -20.73 10.70 -38.61
C ALA A 54 -20.42 9.31 -38.04
N ILE A 55 -19.83 9.24 -36.84
CA ILE A 55 -19.57 7.97 -36.13
C ILE A 55 -20.89 7.29 -35.74
N ARG A 56 -21.81 8.02 -35.08
CA ARG A 56 -23.12 7.49 -34.67
C ARG A 56 -23.97 7.00 -35.86
N ASN A 57 -23.89 7.69 -36.99
CA ASN A 57 -24.61 7.31 -38.22
C ASN A 57 -23.96 6.14 -38.99
N SER A 58 -22.81 5.62 -38.56
CA SER A 58 -22.16 4.48 -39.21
C SER A 58 -22.82 3.16 -38.80
N THR A 59 -23.12 2.29 -39.76
CA THR A 59 -23.92 1.06 -39.57
C THR A 59 -23.15 -0.11 -38.91
N SER A 60 -22.02 0.13 -38.24
CA SER A 60 -21.17 -0.94 -37.69
C SER A 60 -20.36 -0.48 -36.48
N PRO A 61 -21.01 -0.16 -35.34
CA PRO A 61 -20.30 0.10 -34.10
C PRO A 61 -19.47 -1.14 -33.69
N GLY A 62 -18.29 -0.91 -33.10
CA GLY A 62 -17.42 -1.99 -32.68
C GLY A 62 -18.06 -2.81 -31.55
N MET A 63 -17.85 -4.13 -31.55
CA MET A 63 -18.40 -5.02 -30.51
C MET A 63 -18.05 -4.57 -29.09
N MET A 64 -16.83 -4.04 -28.90
CA MET A 64 -16.37 -3.52 -27.61
C MET A 64 -17.09 -2.24 -27.19
N GLU A 65 -17.32 -1.33 -28.14
CA GLU A 65 -17.99 -0.04 -27.88
C GLU A 65 -19.45 -0.27 -27.44
N VAL A 66 -20.16 -1.21 -28.09
CA VAL A 66 -21.51 -1.63 -27.70
C VAL A 66 -21.53 -2.32 -26.33
N PHE A 67 -20.53 -3.14 -26.04
CA PHE A 67 -20.41 -3.82 -24.75
C PHE A 67 -20.16 -2.82 -23.60
N LEU A 68 -19.26 -1.87 -23.79
CA LEU A 68 -18.97 -0.83 -22.79
C LEU A 68 -20.18 0.06 -22.52
N ALA A 69 -20.94 0.41 -23.56
CA ALA A 69 -22.17 1.19 -23.44
C ALA A 69 -23.26 0.45 -22.62
N GLU A 70 -23.45 -0.83 -22.89
CA GLU A 70 -24.54 -1.63 -22.29
C GLU A 70 -24.29 -1.90 -20.81
N TYR A 71 -23.05 -2.17 -20.43
CA TYR A 71 -22.72 -2.58 -19.05
C TYR A 71 -22.15 -1.44 -18.20
N GLY A 72 -21.57 -0.39 -18.79
CA GLY A 72 -20.90 0.70 -18.07
C GLY A 72 -19.82 0.18 -17.11
N LEU A 73 -18.53 0.31 -17.41
CA LEU A 73 -17.50 -0.33 -16.57
C LEU A 73 -17.30 0.29 -15.18
N SER A 74 -17.95 1.42 -14.91
CA SER A 74 -18.07 2.03 -13.60
C SER A 74 -19.19 1.43 -12.74
N THR A 75 -20.02 0.54 -13.29
CA THR A 75 -21.10 -0.15 -12.56
C THR A 75 -20.57 -1.38 -11.82
N ASP A 76 -21.31 -1.80 -10.79
CA ASP A 76 -21.01 -3.03 -10.06
C ASP A 76 -21.01 -4.26 -11.00
N GLU A 77 -21.88 -4.28 -12.02
CA GLU A 77 -21.93 -5.37 -13.02
C GLU A 77 -20.71 -5.37 -13.95
N GLY A 78 -20.27 -4.21 -14.42
CA GLY A 78 -19.07 -4.06 -15.23
C GLY A 78 -17.81 -4.51 -14.49
N VAL A 79 -17.65 -4.10 -13.22
CA VAL A 79 -16.54 -4.51 -12.36
C VAL A 79 -16.56 -6.01 -12.08
N ALA A 80 -17.73 -6.58 -11.74
CA ALA A 80 -17.87 -8.01 -11.49
C ALA A 80 -17.52 -8.86 -12.72
N LEU A 81 -17.98 -8.46 -13.91
CA LEU A 81 -17.67 -9.13 -15.16
C LEU A 81 -16.17 -9.09 -15.51
N MET A 82 -15.51 -7.98 -15.20
CA MET A 82 -14.06 -7.82 -15.37
C MET A 82 -13.27 -8.69 -14.41
N CYS A 83 -13.60 -8.69 -13.12
CA CYS A 83 -12.99 -9.56 -12.12
C CYS A 83 -13.17 -11.04 -12.48
N LEU A 84 -14.36 -11.41 -12.98
CA LEU A 84 -14.65 -12.76 -13.43
C LEU A 84 -13.82 -13.14 -14.66
N ALA A 85 -13.73 -12.25 -15.66
CA ALA A 85 -12.89 -12.48 -16.85
C ALA A 85 -11.40 -12.58 -16.50
N GLU A 86 -10.91 -11.74 -15.59
CA GLU A 86 -9.54 -11.75 -15.06
C GLU A 86 -9.22 -13.09 -14.40
N ALA A 87 -10.03 -13.53 -13.45
CA ALA A 87 -9.71 -14.68 -12.64
C ALA A 87 -10.04 -16.02 -13.33
N LEU A 88 -11.12 -16.14 -14.12
CA LEU A 88 -11.46 -17.40 -14.82
C LEU A 88 -10.43 -17.87 -15.86
N LEU A 89 -9.60 -16.95 -16.38
CA LEU A 89 -8.56 -17.27 -17.36
C LEU A 89 -7.22 -17.67 -16.71
N ARG A 90 -7.07 -17.47 -15.38
CA ARG A 90 -5.83 -17.73 -14.63
C ARG A 90 -5.97 -18.78 -13.55
N VAL A 91 -7.12 -18.85 -12.89
CA VAL A 91 -7.35 -19.78 -11.79
C VAL A 91 -7.23 -21.22 -12.32
N PRO A 92 -6.25 -22.00 -11.85
CA PRO A 92 -5.98 -23.33 -12.37
C PRO A 92 -6.93 -24.40 -11.80
N ASP A 93 -7.57 -24.12 -10.66
CA ASP A 93 -8.38 -25.10 -9.93
C ASP A 93 -9.90 -24.86 -10.05
N ALA A 94 -10.63 -25.98 -10.03
CA ALA A 94 -12.07 -26.04 -10.26
C ALA A 94 -12.89 -25.36 -9.16
N ASP A 95 -12.54 -25.64 -7.90
CA ASP A 95 -13.35 -25.24 -6.74
C ASP A 95 -13.29 -23.72 -6.55
N THR A 96 -12.12 -23.12 -6.76
CA THR A 96 -11.95 -21.66 -6.66
C THR A 96 -12.62 -20.93 -7.83
N ILE A 97 -12.62 -21.52 -9.03
CA ILE A 97 -13.42 -21.01 -10.16
C ILE A 97 -14.90 -20.94 -9.81
N ASP A 98 -15.45 -22.01 -9.22
CA ASP A 98 -16.87 -22.07 -8.89
C ASP A 98 -17.22 -21.05 -7.80
N ALA A 99 -16.39 -20.93 -6.75
CA ALA A 99 -16.56 -19.92 -5.71
C ALA A 99 -16.52 -18.48 -6.26
N LEU A 100 -15.62 -18.22 -7.21
CA LEU A 100 -15.54 -16.91 -7.88
C LEU A 100 -16.78 -16.64 -8.76
N ILE A 101 -17.27 -17.67 -9.47
CA ILE A 101 -18.50 -17.56 -10.28
C ILE A 101 -19.69 -17.25 -9.39
N GLU A 102 -19.83 -17.94 -8.25
CA GLU A 102 -20.89 -17.70 -7.28
C GLU A 102 -20.82 -16.27 -6.72
N ASP A 103 -19.64 -15.86 -6.20
CA ASP A 103 -19.36 -14.53 -5.63
C ASP A 103 -19.68 -13.38 -6.59
N LYS A 104 -19.25 -13.47 -7.86
CA LYS A 104 -19.38 -12.37 -8.82
C LYS A 104 -20.66 -12.38 -9.64
N ILE A 105 -21.34 -13.52 -9.79
CA ILE A 105 -22.54 -13.62 -10.64
C ILE A 105 -23.84 -13.60 -9.81
N ALA A 106 -23.88 -14.23 -8.63
CA ALA A 106 -25.10 -14.36 -7.84
C ALA A 106 -25.71 -13.04 -7.32
N PRO A 107 -24.92 -12.01 -6.93
CA PRO A 107 -25.47 -10.77 -6.38
C PRO A 107 -26.05 -9.78 -7.42
N SER A 108 -25.68 -9.88 -8.70
CA SER A 108 -26.00 -8.83 -9.69
C SER A 108 -27.32 -9.08 -10.42
N ASP A 109 -28.14 -8.02 -10.60
CA ASP A 109 -29.46 -8.07 -11.27
C ASP A 109 -29.32 -8.07 -12.82
N TRP A 110 -28.62 -9.08 -13.34
CA TRP A 110 -28.35 -9.27 -14.78
C TRP A 110 -29.62 -9.31 -15.65
N GLY A 111 -30.80 -9.47 -15.04
CA GLY A 111 -32.09 -9.52 -15.72
C GLY A 111 -32.51 -8.22 -16.42
N ARG A 112 -31.93 -7.07 -16.03
CA ARG A 112 -32.24 -5.75 -16.60
C ARG A 112 -31.69 -5.55 -18.02
N HIS A 113 -30.64 -6.24 -18.42
CA HIS A 113 -29.95 -6.06 -19.71
C HIS A 113 -30.47 -6.98 -20.84
N MET A 114 -31.61 -7.67 -20.64
CA MET A 114 -32.15 -8.58 -21.65
C MET A 114 -32.84 -7.83 -22.81
N GLY A 115 -32.36 -8.05 -24.03
CA GLY A 115 -33.02 -7.60 -25.25
C GLY A 115 -32.75 -6.14 -25.63
N HIS A 116 -31.83 -5.48 -24.93
CA HIS A 116 -31.42 -4.09 -25.17
C HIS A 116 -30.24 -3.97 -26.16
N SER A 117 -29.41 -5.02 -26.31
CA SER A 117 -28.28 -5.01 -27.26
C SER A 117 -28.67 -5.47 -28.67
N THR A 118 -28.15 -4.79 -29.69
CA THR A 118 -28.31 -5.15 -31.11
C THR A 118 -27.40 -6.31 -31.58
N SER A 119 -26.45 -6.74 -30.73
CA SER A 119 -25.51 -7.84 -31.03
C SER A 119 -26.04 -9.19 -30.53
N SER A 120 -26.20 -10.15 -31.43
CA SER A 120 -26.62 -11.54 -31.10
C SER A 120 -25.64 -12.28 -30.19
N LEU A 121 -24.36 -11.90 -30.20
CA LEU A 121 -23.29 -12.53 -29.43
C LEU A 121 -23.19 -11.95 -28.01
N VAL A 122 -23.42 -10.63 -27.86
CA VAL A 122 -23.55 -9.97 -26.55
C VAL A 122 -24.78 -10.51 -25.81
N ASN A 123 -25.91 -10.59 -26.51
CA ASN A 123 -27.12 -11.22 -25.97
C ASN A 123 -26.89 -12.70 -25.57
N ALA A 124 -26.02 -13.44 -26.28
CA ALA A 124 -25.68 -14.83 -25.93
C ALA A 124 -24.78 -14.95 -24.69
N SER A 125 -23.86 -14.00 -24.46
CA SER A 125 -23.07 -13.90 -23.23
C SER A 125 -23.91 -13.47 -22.02
N THR A 126 -24.85 -12.52 -22.19
CA THR A 126 -25.86 -12.19 -21.16
C THR A 126 -26.69 -13.43 -20.82
N TRP A 127 -27.07 -14.22 -21.84
CA TRP A 127 -27.81 -15.47 -21.64
C TRP A 127 -27.02 -16.52 -20.84
N ALA A 128 -25.70 -16.61 -21.06
CA ALA A 128 -24.81 -17.51 -20.32
C ALA A 128 -24.62 -17.09 -18.85
N LEU A 129 -24.53 -15.79 -18.58
CA LEU A 129 -24.41 -15.21 -17.23
C LEU A 129 -25.74 -15.27 -16.45
N MET A 130 -26.87 -15.11 -17.13
CA MET A 130 -28.20 -15.23 -16.53
C MET A 130 -28.61 -16.67 -16.19
N LEU A 131 -28.06 -17.66 -16.90
CA LEU A 131 -28.34 -19.07 -16.62
C LEU A 131 -27.82 -19.49 -15.24
N THR A 132 -26.84 -18.74 -14.70
CA THR A 132 -26.26 -18.88 -13.35
C THR A 132 -27.05 -18.11 -12.28
N GLY A 133 -27.39 -16.83 -12.52
CA GLY A 133 -28.10 -16.01 -11.54
C GLY A 133 -29.51 -16.50 -11.19
N ARG A 134 -30.29 -16.96 -12.19
CA ARG A 134 -31.68 -17.43 -11.96
C ARG A 134 -31.79 -18.85 -11.37
N VAL A 135 -30.69 -19.52 -11.10
CA VAL A 135 -30.68 -20.86 -10.46
C VAL A 135 -30.57 -20.75 -8.93
N LEU A 136 -30.09 -19.61 -8.42
CA LEU A 136 -29.75 -19.36 -7.01
C LEU A 136 -30.79 -18.51 -6.26
N ASP A 137 -31.79 -17.94 -6.95
CA ASP A 137 -32.89 -17.20 -6.33
C ASP A 137 -34.01 -18.16 -5.88
N ASP A 138 -34.23 -18.29 -4.56
CA ASP A 138 -35.14 -19.30 -3.98
C ASP A 138 -36.63 -18.89 -3.94
N ASP A 139 -36.96 -17.64 -4.25
CA ASP A 139 -38.27 -17.04 -3.89
C ASP A 139 -39.22 -16.66 -5.05
N GLN A 140 -39.02 -17.12 -6.29
CA GLN A 140 -39.93 -16.78 -7.41
C GLN A 140 -40.82 -17.96 -7.89
N PRO A 141 -42.16 -17.91 -7.74
CA PRO A 141 -43.07 -18.95 -8.22
C PRO A 141 -43.37 -18.81 -9.72
N GLY A 142 -42.98 -19.79 -10.54
CA GLY A 142 -43.30 -19.81 -11.98
C GLY A 142 -42.77 -21.01 -12.79
N PRO A 143 -42.98 -21.04 -14.13
CA PRO A 143 -42.58 -22.13 -15.04
C PRO A 143 -41.06 -22.43 -15.08
N VAL A 144 -40.28 -21.62 -14.38
CA VAL A 144 -38.83 -21.73 -14.13
C VAL A 144 -38.45 -23.05 -13.41
N ARG A 145 -39.37 -23.68 -12.66
CA ARG A 145 -39.14 -24.97 -11.97
C ARG A 145 -38.77 -26.12 -12.91
N HIS A 146 -39.30 -26.14 -14.14
CA HIS A 146 -38.99 -27.19 -15.12
C HIS A 146 -37.63 -26.97 -15.80
N LEU A 147 -37.18 -25.72 -15.91
CA LEU A 147 -35.84 -25.36 -16.37
C LEU A 147 -34.77 -25.73 -15.31
N ARG A 148 -35.09 -25.55 -14.02
CA ARG A 148 -34.26 -25.92 -12.85
C ARG A 148 -33.92 -27.42 -12.82
N ALA A 149 -34.89 -28.29 -13.13
CA ALA A 149 -34.69 -29.74 -13.19
C ALA A 149 -33.83 -30.20 -14.39
N ALA A 150 -33.77 -29.41 -15.47
CA ALA A 150 -32.90 -29.67 -16.61
C ALA A 150 -31.47 -29.17 -16.35
N ILE A 151 -31.29 -28.01 -15.71
CA ILE A 151 -29.98 -27.41 -15.40
C ILE A 151 -29.27 -28.15 -14.24
N LYS A 152 -29.99 -28.53 -13.18
CA LYS A 152 -29.47 -29.40 -12.10
C LYS A 152 -29.08 -30.80 -12.60
N ARG A 153 -29.61 -31.22 -13.75
CA ARG A 153 -29.32 -32.48 -14.43
C ARG A 153 -28.18 -32.34 -15.46
N LEU A 154 -27.77 -31.12 -15.81
CA LEU A 154 -26.63 -30.80 -16.67
C LEU A 154 -25.35 -30.50 -15.87
N GLY A 155 -25.46 -30.04 -14.62
CA GLY A 155 -24.36 -29.92 -13.64
C GLY A 155 -23.48 -28.66 -13.78
N GLU A 156 -22.85 -28.25 -12.66
CA GLU A 156 -21.83 -27.17 -12.58
C GLU A 156 -20.75 -27.21 -13.69
N PRO A 157 -20.26 -28.39 -14.16
CA PRO A 157 -19.24 -28.45 -15.22
C PRO A 157 -19.68 -27.85 -16.56
N VAL A 158 -20.98 -27.88 -16.89
CA VAL A 158 -21.50 -27.34 -18.16
C VAL A 158 -21.55 -25.81 -18.12
N ILE A 159 -21.94 -25.24 -16.98
CA ILE A 159 -21.94 -23.79 -16.73
C ILE A 159 -20.51 -23.26 -16.80
N ARG A 160 -19.57 -23.89 -16.09
CA ARG A 160 -18.14 -23.54 -16.12
C ARG A 160 -17.61 -23.52 -17.56
N THR A 161 -17.90 -24.59 -18.32
CA THR A 161 -17.47 -24.69 -19.72
C THR A 161 -18.06 -23.58 -20.59
N ALA A 162 -19.32 -23.19 -20.36
CA ALA A 162 -19.98 -22.12 -21.10
C ALA A 162 -19.38 -20.74 -20.77
N VAL A 163 -19.22 -20.41 -19.48
CA VAL A 163 -18.66 -19.13 -19.03
C VAL A 163 -17.19 -19.00 -19.46
N THR A 164 -16.35 -20.01 -19.24
CA THR A 164 -14.95 -20.01 -19.69
C THR A 164 -14.84 -19.84 -21.21
N ARG A 165 -15.75 -20.44 -21.98
CA ARG A 165 -15.75 -20.29 -23.45
C ARG A 165 -16.18 -18.89 -23.88
N ALA A 166 -17.18 -18.31 -23.23
CA ALA A 166 -17.58 -16.91 -23.46
C ALA A 166 -16.44 -15.94 -23.12
N MET A 167 -15.77 -16.11 -21.98
CA MET A 167 -14.62 -15.29 -21.59
C MET A 167 -13.44 -15.42 -22.56
N LYS A 168 -13.15 -16.62 -23.06
CA LYS A 168 -12.10 -16.82 -24.08
C LYS A 168 -12.41 -16.10 -25.39
N GLU A 169 -13.66 -16.09 -25.82
CA GLU A 169 -14.05 -15.36 -27.04
C GLU A 169 -14.07 -13.84 -26.85
N MET A 170 -14.41 -13.34 -25.65
CA MET A 170 -14.22 -11.93 -25.32
C MET A 170 -12.75 -11.54 -25.23
N GLY A 171 -11.89 -12.38 -24.64
CA GLY A 171 -10.44 -12.17 -24.58
C GLY A 171 -9.79 -11.97 -25.96
N ARG A 172 -10.33 -12.60 -27.00
CA ARG A 172 -9.87 -12.40 -28.39
C ARG A 172 -10.12 -11.00 -28.95
N GLN A 173 -11.02 -10.21 -28.37
CA GLN A 173 -11.26 -8.82 -28.79
C GLN A 173 -10.21 -7.85 -28.24
N PHE A 174 -9.51 -8.23 -27.16
CA PHE A 174 -8.51 -7.40 -26.50
C PHE A 174 -7.08 -7.67 -26.95
N VAL A 175 -6.82 -8.86 -27.48
CA VAL A 175 -5.50 -9.27 -28.01
C VAL A 175 -5.62 -9.59 -29.48
N LEU A 176 -4.80 -8.92 -30.28
CA LEU A 176 -4.79 -9.14 -31.73
C LEU A 176 -4.39 -10.58 -32.04
N GLY A 177 -3.48 -11.19 -31.28
CA GLY A 177 -3.14 -12.61 -31.39
C GLY A 177 -2.34 -13.15 -30.20
N GLU A 178 -2.47 -14.44 -29.91
CA GLU A 178 -1.79 -15.11 -28.79
C GLU A 178 -0.25 -15.12 -28.93
N ASN A 179 0.24 -14.91 -30.15
CA ASN A 179 1.64 -14.74 -30.48
C ASN A 179 1.78 -13.80 -31.68
N ILE A 180 3.01 -13.33 -31.92
CA ILE A 180 3.28 -12.32 -32.95
C ILE A 180 2.90 -12.77 -34.36
N THR A 181 3.11 -14.04 -34.71
CA THR A 181 2.75 -14.57 -36.03
C THR A 181 1.24 -14.56 -36.25
N ALA A 182 0.46 -14.98 -35.26
CA ALA A 182 -0.99 -14.93 -35.31
C ALA A 182 -1.52 -13.49 -35.37
N ALA A 183 -0.88 -12.57 -34.64
CA ALA A 183 -1.22 -11.16 -34.67
C ALA A 183 -0.97 -10.53 -36.05
N MET A 184 0.19 -10.80 -36.67
CA MET A 184 0.52 -10.34 -38.02
C MET A 184 -0.43 -10.90 -39.09
N GLU A 185 -0.88 -12.16 -38.98
CA GLU A 185 -1.84 -12.71 -39.93
C GLU A 185 -3.19 -11.98 -39.88
N ARG A 186 -3.66 -11.66 -38.67
CA ARG A 186 -4.90 -10.90 -38.46
C ARG A 186 -4.74 -9.42 -38.85
N ALA A 187 -3.55 -8.84 -38.66
CA ALA A 187 -3.24 -7.45 -39.00
C ALA A 187 -3.54 -7.11 -40.47
N LYS A 188 -3.30 -8.05 -41.40
CA LYS A 188 -3.53 -7.93 -42.84
C LYS A 188 -4.90 -7.36 -43.22
N GLY A 189 -5.94 -7.62 -42.42
CA GLY A 189 -7.28 -7.10 -42.66
C GLY A 189 -7.35 -5.57 -42.62
N MET A 190 -6.72 -4.95 -41.62
CA MET A 190 -6.67 -3.49 -41.49
C MET A 190 -5.56 -2.85 -42.32
N GLU A 191 -4.45 -3.56 -42.56
CA GLU A 191 -3.39 -3.08 -43.45
C GLU A 191 -3.93 -2.80 -44.86
N LYS A 192 -4.85 -3.65 -45.36
CA LYS A 192 -5.58 -3.42 -46.62
C LYS A 192 -6.44 -2.15 -46.62
N LYS A 193 -6.84 -1.65 -45.43
CA LYS A 193 -7.58 -0.40 -45.27
C LYS A 193 -6.65 0.82 -45.09
N GLY A 194 -5.33 0.63 -45.11
CA GLY A 194 -4.33 1.70 -44.98
C GLY A 194 -3.76 1.91 -43.58
N PHE A 195 -4.13 1.08 -42.59
CA PHE A 195 -3.53 1.16 -41.25
C PHE A 195 -2.14 0.53 -41.20
N THR A 196 -1.30 1.04 -40.31
CA THR A 196 -0.05 0.38 -39.88
C THR A 196 -0.21 -0.15 -38.45
N TYR A 197 0.78 -0.88 -37.93
CA TYR A 197 0.74 -1.45 -36.58
C TYR A 197 1.95 -1.06 -35.72
N SER A 198 1.73 -1.00 -34.41
CA SER A 198 2.76 -1.08 -33.36
C SER A 198 2.37 -2.22 -32.43
N TYR A 199 3.14 -3.31 -32.40
CA TYR A 199 2.82 -4.48 -31.58
C TYR A 199 3.28 -4.28 -30.14
N ASP A 200 2.37 -4.45 -29.18
CA ASP A 200 2.61 -4.42 -27.74
C ASP A 200 2.66 -5.85 -27.21
N MET A 201 3.84 -6.31 -26.81
CA MET A 201 4.05 -7.70 -26.39
C MET A 201 3.59 -8.00 -24.96
N LEU A 202 2.82 -7.10 -24.34
CA LEU A 202 2.22 -7.19 -22.99
C LEU A 202 3.21 -7.37 -21.82
N GLY A 203 4.50 -7.51 -22.08
CA GLY A 203 5.52 -7.62 -21.04
C GLY A 203 5.67 -6.32 -20.26
N GLU A 204 5.52 -6.39 -18.94
CA GLU A 204 5.74 -5.31 -17.99
C GLU A 204 6.15 -5.85 -16.62
N ALA A 205 6.66 -4.97 -15.76
CA ALA A 205 6.91 -5.20 -14.34
C ALA A 205 7.64 -6.52 -14.03
N ALA A 206 8.80 -6.74 -14.66
CA ALA A 206 9.63 -7.90 -14.34
C ALA A 206 9.89 -7.93 -12.83
N ARG A 207 9.67 -9.09 -12.18
CA ARG A 207 9.97 -9.28 -10.76
C ARG A 207 11.30 -9.95 -10.55
N THR A 208 11.74 -10.72 -11.53
CA THR A 208 12.99 -11.47 -11.49
C THR A 208 13.88 -11.14 -12.69
N GLU A 209 15.18 -11.37 -12.54
CA GLU A 209 16.12 -11.31 -13.67
C GLU A 209 15.78 -12.34 -14.76
N ALA A 210 15.14 -13.47 -14.40
CA ALA A 210 14.65 -14.45 -15.36
C ALA A 210 13.46 -13.91 -16.18
N ASP A 211 12.55 -13.16 -15.57
CA ASP A 211 11.45 -12.49 -16.28
C ASP A 211 12.01 -11.45 -17.26
N ALA A 212 12.97 -10.64 -16.81
CA ALA A 212 13.57 -9.61 -17.65
C ALA A 212 14.26 -10.20 -18.90
N LYS A 213 14.98 -11.32 -18.74
CA LYS A 213 15.54 -12.09 -19.86
C LYS A 213 14.46 -12.67 -20.77
N ARG A 214 13.38 -13.22 -20.19
CA ARG A 214 12.24 -13.77 -20.94
C ARG A 214 11.59 -12.71 -21.82
N TYR A 215 11.32 -11.53 -21.26
CA TYR A 215 10.74 -10.40 -22.00
C TYR A 215 11.68 -9.88 -23.07
N HIS A 216 12.98 -9.71 -22.77
CA HIS A 216 13.98 -9.32 -23.77
C HIS A 216 14.02 -10.28 -24.97
N LEU A 217 13.97 -11.59 -24.70
CA LEU A 217 13.90 -12.61 -25.74
C LEU A 217 12.57 -12.58 -26.52
N SER A 218 11.46 -12.34 -25.83
CA SER A 218 10.14 -12.17 -26.44
C SER A 218 10.15 -11.00 -27.44
N TYR A 219 10.64 -9.84 -27.02
CA TYR A 219 10.80 -8.67 -27.89
C TYR A 219 11.73 -8.97 -29.06
N SER A 220 12.89 -9.60 -28.83
CA SER A 220 13.84 -9.94 -29.89
C SER A 220 13.23 -10.85 -30.96
N ARG A 221 12.45 -11.87 -30.54
CA ARG A 221 11.72 -12.77 -31.43
C ARG A 221 10.62 -12.04 -32.19
N ALA A 222 9.89 -11.15 -31.53
CA ALA A 222 8.85 -10.36 -32.17
C ALA A 222 9.43 -9.43 -33.23
N ILE A 223 10.54 -8.73 -32.94
CA ILE A 223 11.26 -7.89 -33.91
C ILE A 223 11.70 -8.73 -35.12
N SER A 224 12.24 -9.92 -34.90
CA SER A 224 12.66 -10.79 -35.99
C SER A 224 11.48 -11.27 -36.87
N ALA A 225 10.31 -11.51 -36.27
CA ALA A 225 9.10 -11.87 -37.00
C ALA A 225 8.52 -10.67 -37.77
N ILE A 226 8.40 -9.50 -37.14
CA ILE A 226 7.86 -8.28 -37.76
C ILE A 226 8.74 -7.82 -38.92
N ALA A 227 10.06 -8.03 -38.84
CA ALA A 227 11.02 -7.67 -39.89
C ALA A 227 10.64 -8.22 -41.28
N THR A 228 9.94 -9.37 -41.37
CA THR A 228 9.50 -9.93 -42.66
C THR A 228 8.37 -9.15 -43.33
N ALA A 229 7.75 -8.21 -42.60
CA ALA A 229 6.71 -7.32 -43.09
C ALA A 229 7.20 -5.86 -43.25
N CYS A 230 8.47 -5.57 -42.92
CA CYS A 230 9.09 -4.25 -43.10
C CYS A 230 9.62 -4.10 -44.53
N ASN A 231 8.72 -3.85 -45.48
CA ASN A 231 9.03 -3.85 -46.91
C ASN A 231 9.07 -2.45 -47.55
N ASP A 232 8.70 -1.42 -46.80
CA ASP A 232 8.72 -0.03 -47.27
C ASP A 232 10.07 0.64 -46.97
N ALA A 233 10.52 1.51 -47.87
CA ALA A 233 11.74 2.29 -47.68
C ALA A 233 11.53 3.39 -46.63
N ASP A 234 10.30 3.89 -46.49
CA ASP A 234 9.90 4.78 -45.42
C ASP A 234 9.47 3.96 -44.21
N LEU A 235 10.30 3.96 -43.17
CA LEU A 235 10.04 3.20 -41.94
C LEU A 235 8.71 3.59 -41.26
N ARG A 236 8.18 4.80 -41.54
CA ARG A 236 6.88 5.25 -41.02
C ARG A 236 5.73 4.40 -41.58
N ARG A 237 5.90 3.79 -42.74
CA ARG A 237 4.91 2.89 -43.35
C ARG A 237 5.09 1.43 -42.93
N ASN A 238 6.23 1.08 -42.35
CA ASN A 238 6.48 -0.26 -41.80
C ASN A 238 5.75 -0.46 -40.46
N PRO A 239 5.42 -1.72 -40.11
CA PRO A 239 4.99 -2.04 -38.75
C PRO A 239 6.12 -1.76 -37.75
N GLY A 240 5.74 -1.55 -36.49
CA GLY A 240 6.66 -1.30 -35.38
C GLY A 240 6.37 -2.16 -34.16
N ILE A 241 7.14 -1.95 -33.10
CA ILE A 241 6.97 -2.60 -31.81
C ILE A 241 6.98 -1.56 -30.69
N SER A 242 6.28 -1.85 -29.59
CA SER A 242 6.32 -1.11 -28.34
C SER A 242 6.94 -1.97 -27.24
N VAL A 243 7.86 -1.39 -26.47
CA VAL A 243 8.56 -2.04 -25.35
C VAL A 243 8.38 -1.21 -24.08
N LYS A 244 8.32 -1.87 -22.91
CA LYS A 244 8.29 -1.23 -21.59
C LYS A 244 9.62 -1.45 -20.89
N LEU A 245 10.14 -0.42 -20.23
CA LEU A 245 11.46 -0.50 -19.58
C LEU A 245 11.39 -1.38 -18.33
N SER A 246 10.26 -1.37 -17.60
CA SER A 246 10.01 -2.27 -16.47
C SER A 246 10.05 -3.75 -16.84
N ALA A 247 9.79 -4.12 -18.10
CA ALA A 247 9.91 -5.49 -18.58
C ALA A 247 11.37 -5.92 -18.74
N LEU A 248 12.32 -4.99 -18.83
CA LEU A 248 13.72 -5.27 -19.16
C LEU A 248 14.63 -5.25 -17.92
N HIS A 249 14.13 -4.91 -16.74
CA HIS A 249 14.91 -4.94 -15.50
C HIS A 249 14.00 -5.14 -14.28
N PRO A 250 14.34 -6.05 -13.34
CA PRO A 250 13.49 -6.36 -12.20
C PRO A 250 13.39 -5.23 -11.16
N ARG A 251 14.34 -4.30 -11.18
CA ARG A 251 14.42 -3.15 -10.26
C ARG A 251 14.54 -1.85 -11.04
N TYR A 252 13.57 -1.59 -11.92
CA TYR A 252 13.55 -0.36 -12.73
C TYR A 252 13.01 0.81 -11.89
N GLU A 253 13.91 1.40 -11.09
CA GLU A 253 13.61 2.47 -10.15
C GLU A 253 14.88 3.27 -9.82
N ILE A 254 14.71 4.51 -9.35
CA ILE A 254 15.83 5.43 -9.08
C ILE A 254 16.80 4.92 -8.02
N ALA A 255 16.29 4.21 -7.01
CA ALA A 255 17.11 3.61 -5.96
C ALA A 255 18.15 2.65 -6.54
N GLN A 256 17.85 2.02 -7.68
CA GLN A 256 18.69 1.05 -8.35
C GLN A 256 19.28 1.59 -9.66
N GLU A 257 19.42 2.92 -9.80
CA GLU A 257 19.94 3.61 -10.99
C GLU A 257 21.19 2.94 -11.57
N LYS A 258 22.19 2.64 -10.73
CA LYS A 258 23.45 2.02 -11.20
C LYS A 258 23.23 0.67 -11.87
N ALA A 259 22.33 -0.15 -11.31
CA ALA A 259 21.97 -1.45 -11.90
C ALA A 259 21.15 -1.27 -13.18
N VAL A 260 20.20 -0.34 -13.18
CA VAL A 260 19.41 0.02 -14.38
C VAL A 260 20.33 0.43 -15.53
N MET A 261 21.24 1.38 -15.31
CA MET A 261 22.14 1.85 -16.37
C MET A 261 23.11 0.76 -16.83
N ARG A 262 23.53 -0.15 -15.94
CA ARG A 262 24.41 -1.28 -16.27
C ARG A 262 23.69 -2.35 -17.10
N ASP A 263 22.46 -2.70 -16.74
CA ASP A 263 21.81 -3.93 -17.22
C ASP A 263 20.69 -3.65 -18.24
N LEU A 264 19.89 -2.60 -18.02
CA LEU A 264 18.75 -2.25 -18.88
C LEU A 264 19.22 -1.58 -20.18
N VAL A 265 20.15 -0.63 -20.12
CA VAL A 265 20.65 0.09 -21.30
C VAL A 265 21.19 -0.86 -22.38
N PRO A 266 22.05 -1.86 -22.07
CA PRO A 266 22.50 -2.81 -23.08
C PRO A 266 21.36 -3.64 -23.70
N ARG A 267 20.33 -4.01 -22.92
CA ARG A 267 19.17 -4.76 -23.41
C ARG A 267 18.36 -3.95 -24.40
N LEU A 268 18.02 -2.71 -24.04
CA LEU A 268 17.29 -1.80 -24.91
C LEU A 268 18.09 -1.47 -26.17
N ARG A 269 19.40 -1.19 -26.03
CA ARG A 269 20.28 -0.96 -27.18
C ARG A 269 20.29 -2.14 -28.15
N ALA A 270 20.34 -3.37 -27.64
CA ALA A 270 20.30 -4.56 -28.49
C ALA A 270 18.98 -4.65 -29.28
N LEU A 271 17.84 -4.38 -28.65
CA LEU A 271 16.53 -4.33 -29.33
C LEU A 271 16.48 -3.20 -30.38
N ALA A 272 17.01 -2.03 -30.06
CA ALA A 272 17.09 -0.89 -30.98
C ALA A 272 17.94 -1.21 -32.22
N LEU A 273 19.08 -1.90 -32.07
CA LEU A 273 19.92 -2.34 -33.19
C LEU A 273 19.22 -3.37 -34.08
N LEU A 274 18.45 -4.29 -33.50
CA LEU A 274 17.63 -5.22 -34.25
C LEU A 274 16.53 -4.50 -35.04
N ALA A 275 15.83 -3.55 -34.41
CA ALA A 275 14.77 -2.76 -35.04
C ALA A 275 15.33 -1.89 -36.19
N LYS A 276 16.50 -1.25 -35.96
CA LYS A 276 17.25 -0.54 -37.00
C LYS A 276 17.55 -1.44 -38.20
N SER A 277 18.10 -2.63 -37.95
CA SER A 277 18.48 -3.56 -39.01
C SER A 277 17.28 -4.04 -39.83
N ALA A 278 16.08 -4.01 -39.23
CA ALA A 278 14.82 -4.36 -39.88
C ALA A 278 14.12 -3.17 -40.57
N GLY A 279 14.60 -1.92 -40.43
CA GLY A 279 13.87 -0.74 -40.92
C GLY A 279 12.54 -0.51 -40.19
N MET A 280 12.50 -0.86 -38.89
CA MET A 280 11.31 -0.91 -38.05
C MET A 280 11.29 0.25 -37.03
N GLY A 281 10.10 0.73 -36.69
CA GLY A 281 9.92 1.61 -35.52
C GLY A 281 9.94 0.82 -34.20
N LEU A 282 10.66 1.31 -33.19
CA LEU A 282 10.66 0.76 -31.83
C LEU A 282 10.31 1.88 -30.85
N ASN A 283 9.15 1.78 -30.22
CA ASN A 283 8.64 2.75 -29.25
C ASN A 283 8.91 2.30 -27.82
N ILE A 284 9.41 3.21 -26.99
CA ILE A 284 9.53 3.03 -25.55
C ILE A 284 8.28 3.62 -24.91
N ASP A 285 7.45 2.76 -24.32
CA ASP A 285 6.23 3.17 -23.64
C ASP A 285 6.53 3.90 -22.33
N ALA A 286 5.68 4.89 -21.99
CA ALA A 286 5.73 5.61 -20.74
C ALA A 286 4.93 4.87 -19.65
N GLU A 287 5.48 4.83 -18.45
CA GLU A 287 4.95 4.10 -17.31
C GLU A 287 4.55 5.09 -16.20
N GLU A 288 4.80 4.79 -14.93
CA GLU A 288 4.50 5.68 -13.82
C GLU A 288 5.39 6.93 -13.79
N ALA A 289 4.88 7.99 -13.15
CA ALA A 289 5.47 9.31 -13.12
C ALA A 289 6.86 9.36 -12.48
N ASP A 290 7.15 8.44 -11.56
CA ASP A 290 8.44 8.30 -10.86
C ASP A 290 9.55 7.69 -11.72
N ARG A 291 9.20 7.08 -12.85
CA ARG A 291 10.15 6.48 -13.81
C ARG A 291 10.52 7.41 -14.95
N LEU A 292 9.79 8.52 -15.13
CA LEU A 292 9.95 9.42 -16.27
C LEU A 292 11.39 9.91 -16.41
N ALA A 293 11.97 10.51 -15.38
CA ALA A 293 13.28 11.14 -15.51
C ALA A 293 14.41 10.10 -15.65
N LEU A 294 14.33 8.96 -14.94
CA LEU A 294 15.26 7.83 -15.14
C LEU A 294 15.16 7.24 -16.56
N SER A 295 13.96 7.20 -17.15
CA SER A 295 13.79 6.75 -18.53
C SER A 295 14.53 7.64 -19.52
N LEU A 296 14.61 8.94 -19.27
CA LEU A 296 15.29 9.89 -20.14
C LEU A 296 16.81 9.68 -20.14
N ASP A 297 17.42 9.29 -19.03
CA ASP A 297 18.85 8.95 -19.00
C ASP A 297 19.15 7.66 -19.77
N VAL A 298 18.27 6.66 -19.65
CA VAL A 298 18.34 5.43 -20.44
C VAL A 298 18.21 5.76 -21.93
N ILE A 299 17.23 6.59 -22.30
CA ILE A 299 16.96 7.01 -23.67
C ILE A 299 18.12 7.81 -24.25
N ASP A 300 18.63 8.83 -23.55
CA ASP A 300 19.76 9.65 -24.03
C ASP A 300 21.01 8.79 -24.25
N THR A 301 21.27 7.85 -23.32
CA THR A 301 22.40 6.92 -23.46
C THR A 301 22.23 6.03 -24.70
N VAL A 302 21.04 5.47 -24.93
CA VAL A 302 20.79 4.63 -26.12
C VAL A 302 20.82 5.46 -27.40
N LEU A 303 20.22 6.66 -27.42
CA LEU A 303 20.18 7.54 -28.59
C LEU A 303 21.58 8.01 -29.01
N SER A 304 22.50 8.17 -28.04
CA SER A 304 23.90 8.51 -28.30
C SER A 304 24.70 7.41 -29.02
N GLU A 305 24.20 6.17 -29.10
CA GLU A 305 24.90 5.04 -29.71
C GLU A 305 25.17 5.29 -31.21
N PRO A 306 26.45 5.39 -31.63
CA PRO A 306 26.80 5.68 -33.02
C PRO A 306 26.27 4.65 -34.00
N ALA A 307 26.18 3.38 -33.57
CA ALA A 307 25.64 2.30 -34.39
C ALA A 307 24.16 2.48 -34.76
N LEU A 308 23.43 3.40 -34.10
CA LEU A 308 22.05 3.74 -34.46
C LEU A 308 21.94 4.86 -35.52
N SER A 309 23.03 5.48 -35.98
CA SER A 309 22.97 6.61 -36.92
C SER A 309 22.26 6.26 -38.23
N GLY A 310 21.47 7.19 -38.78
CA GLY A 310 20.67 6.97 -39.99
C GLY A 310 19.42 6.10 -39.79
N TRP A 311 18.99 5.87 -38.56
CA TRP A 311 17.72 5.22 -38.23
C TRP A 311 16.82 6.20 -37.47
N ASP A 312 15.68 6.51 -38.07
CA ASP A 312 14.72 7.50 -37.56
C ASP A 312 13.55 6.83 -36.80
N GLY A 313 13.70 5.56 -36.44
CA GLY A 313 12.62 4.72 -35.90
C GLY A 313 12.58 4.58 -34.38
N LEU A 314 13.47 5.24 -33.63
CA LEU A 314 13.37 5.23 -32.16
C LEU A 314 12.21 6.12 -31.73
N GLY A 315 11.22 5.53 -31.07
CA GLY A 315 10.03 6.18 -30.57
C GLY A 315 10.02 6.32 -29.06
N ILE A 316 9.47 7.43 -28.55
CA ILE A 316 9.33 7.70 -27.12
C ILE A 316 7.89 8.17 -26.85
N VAL A 317 7.24 7.59 -25.84
CA VAL A 317 5.90 8.01 -25.41
C VAL A 317 6.00 9.15 -24.39
N VAL A 318 5.16 10.17 -24.53
CA VAL A 318 5.03 11.30 -23.58
C VAL A 318 3.57 11.41 -23.13
N GLN A 319 3.35 11.55 -21.82
CA GLN A 319 2.02 11.58 -21.21
C GLN A 319 1.59 13.04 -20.92
N ALA A 320 0.58 13.52 -21.63
CA ALA A 320 0.09 14.91 -21.54
C ALA A 320 -0.66 15.22 -20.23
N TYR A 321 -1.10 14.22 -19.47
CA TYR A 321 -1.74 14.41 -18.16
C TYR A 321 -0.78 14.92 -17.07
N GLY A 322 0.53 14.98 -17.35
CA GLY A 322 1.55 15.37 -16.40
C GLY A 322 2.05 16.78 -16.72
N PRO A 323 2.32 17.62 -15.70
CA PRO A 323 2.80 18.99 -15.90
C PRO A 323 4.16 19.06 -16.62
N ARG A 324 4.95 17.98 -16.56
CA ARG A 324 6.28 17.87 -17.18
C ARG A 324 6.26 17.62 -18.69
N ALA A 325 5.12 17.32 -19.30
CA ALA A 325 5.02 16.86 -20.69
C ALA A 325 5.72 17.81 -21.70
N GLY A 326 5.52 19.12 -21.55
CA GLY A 326 6.12 20.12 -22.44
C GLY A 326 7.63 20.19 -22.32
N SER A 327 8.17 20.11 -21.11
CA SER A 327 9.61 20.11 -20.84
C SER A 327 10.29 18.83 -21.30
N VAL A 328 9.59 17.68 -21.21
CA VAL A 328 10.06 16.42 -21.77
C VAL A 328 10.19 16.49 -23.28
N ILE A 329 9.21 17.10 -23.97
CA ILE A 329 9.27 17.29 -25.43
C ILE A 329 10.48 18.17 -25.82
N ASP A 330 10.75 19.25 -25.07
CA ASP A 330 11.95 20.07 -25.28
C ASP A 330 13.23 19.26 -25.12
N ALA A 331 13.33 18.50 -24.02
CA ALA A 331 14.49 17.66 -23.76
C ALA A 331 14.73 16.62 -24.87
N LEU A 332 13.67 15.98 -25.37
CA LEU A 332 13.75 15.02 -26.46
C LEU A 332 14.17 15.68 -27.78
N TYR A 333 13.67 16.88 -28.07
CA TYR A 333 14.08 17.66 -29.24
C TYR A 333 15.56 18.04 -29.16
N GLU A 334 16.01 18.55 -28.00
CA GLU A 334 17.41 18.88 -27.75
C GLU A 334 18.32 17.66 -27.87
N MET A 335 17.91 16.51 -27.34
CA MET A 335 18.64 15.24 -27.52
C MET A 335 18.75 14.86 -29.00
N ALA A 336 17.65 14.96 -29.76
CA ALA A 336 17.64 14.66 -31.18
C ALA A 336 18.57 15.59 -31.97
N VAL A 337 18.58 16.90 -31.65
CA VAL A 337 19.52 17.87 -32.23
C VAL A 337 20.96 17.52 -31.86
N ARG A 338 21.24 17.29 -30.58
CA ARG A 338 22.59 17.02 -30.03
C ARG A 338 23.23 15.78 -30.65
N HIS A 339 22.47 14.71 -30.82
CA HIS A 339 22.94 13.44 -31.37
C HIS A 339 22.76 13.32 -32.89
N ASP A 340 22.29 14.38 -33.54
CA ASP A 340 21.93 14.46 -34.95
C ASP A 340 21.02 13.31 -35.41
N ARG A 341 19.91 13.13 -34.70
CA ARG A 341 18.92 12.07 -34.94
C ARG A 341 17.58 12.66 -35.35
N LYS A 342 16.74 11.80 -35.92
CA LYS A 342 15.29 11.97 -35.87
C LYS A 342 14.69 10.89 -35.01
N ILE A 343 13.64 11.24 -34.29
CA ILE A 343 12.94 10.33 -33.37
C ILE A 343 11.44 10.43 -33.62
N MET A 344 10.70 9.39 -33.22
CA MET A 344 9.25 9.41 -33.18
C MET A 344 8.81 9.79 -31.76
N VAL A 345 7.79 10.64 -31.62
CA VAL A 345 7.24 10.97 -30.29
C VAL A 345 5.75 10.70 -30.29
N ARG A 346 5.35 9.71 -29.49
CA ARG A 346 3.94 9.38 -29.28
C ARG A 346 3.39 10.19 -28.12
N LEU A 347 2.49 11.12 -28.42
CA LEU A 347 1.75 11.84 -27.39
C LEU A 347 0.51 11.04 -27.02
N VAL A 348 0.37 10.72 -25.73
CA VAL A 348 -0.82 10.11 -25.12
C VAL A 348 -1.35 11.03 -24.02
N LYS A 349 -2.57 10.79 -23.52
CA LYS A 349 -3.02 11.46 -22.28
C LYS A 349 -2.26 10.90 -21.07
N GLY A 350 -2.51 9.63 -20.75
CA GLY A 350 -1.86 8.91 -19.64
C GLY A 350 -2.74 7.75 -19.17
N ALA A 351 -2.16 6.74 -18.53
CA ALA A 351 -2.84 5.47 -18.21
C ALA A 351 -2.74 5.06 -16.72
N TYR A 352 -2.16 5.90 -15.87
CA TYR A 352 -1.87 5.60 -14.47
C TYR A 352 -2.47 6.62 -13.49
N TRP A 353 -3.45 7.42 -13.94
CA TRP A 353 -3.87 8.62 -13.22
C TRP A 353 -4.29 8.35 -11.76
N ASP A 354 -5.17 7.36 -11.54
CA ASP A 354 -5.62 6.96 -10.21
C ASP A 354 -4.49 6.44 -9.31
N THR A 355 -3.55 5.70 -9.88
CA THR A 355 -2.34 5.21 -9.22
C THR A 355 -1.47 6.38 -8.78
N GLU A 356 -1.31 7.40 -9.61
CA GLU A 356 -0.54 8.60 -9.27
C GLU A 356 -1.19 9.41 -8.14
N ILE A 357 -2.52 9.54 -8.14
CA ILE A 357 -3.26 10.17 -7.04
C ILE A 357 -3.05 9.40 -5.73
N LYS A 358 -3.27 8.08 -5.74
CA LYS A 358 -3.07 7.22 -4.55
C LYS A 358 -1.62 7.28 -4.06
N ARG A 359 -0.63 7.17 -4.94
CA ARG A 359 0.80 7.21 -4.59
C ARG A 359 1.17 8.55 -3.96
N ALA A 360 0.71 9.68 -4.49
CA ALA A 360 0.98 11.00 -3.91
C ALA A 360 0.39 11.14 -2.50
N GLN A 361 -0.86 10.70 -2.30
CA GLN A 361 -1.53 10.70 -0.99
C GLN A 361 -0.81 9.80 0.03
N VAL A 362 -0.47 8.56 -0.36
CA VAL A 362 0.28 7.61 0.49
C VAL A 362 1.65 8.17 0.87
N LYS A 363 2.37 8.75 -0.09
CA LYS A 363 3.68 9.40 0.15
C LYS A 363 3.57 10.66 1.01
N GLY A 364 2.38 11.25 1.16
CA GLY A 364 2.15 12.48 1.94
C GLY A 364 2.58 13.76 1.22
N ILE A 365 2.55 13.77 -0.12
CA ILE A 365 3.05 14.89 -0.93
C ILE A 365 1.95 15.94 -1.12
N ASP A 366 2.34 17.21 -1.10
CA ASP A 366 1.45 18.37 -1.23
C ASP A 366 1.09 18.72 -2.69
N GLY A 367 1.11 17.73 -3.57
CA GLY A 367 0.87 17.94 -4.98
C GLY A 367 0.83 16.63 -5.75
N PHE A 368 0.32 16.68 -6.96
CA PHE A 368 0.17 15.52 -7.83
C PHE A 368 1.13 15.62 -9.02
N PRO A 369 1.73 14.50 -9.45
CA PRO A 369 2.56 14.48 -10.66
C PRO A 369 1.74 14.47 -11.96
N VAL A 370 0.42 14.63 -11.83
CA VAL A 370 -0.60 14.63 -12.88
C VAL A 370 -1.65 15.71 -12.57
N PHE A 371 -2.30 16.23 -13.60
CA PHE A 371 -3.43 17.14 -13.44
C PHE A 371 -4.63 16.40 -12.84
N THR A 372 -5.34 17.05 -11.91
CA THR A 372 -6.53 16.48 -11.26
C THR A 372 -7.81 16.73 -12.06
N GLN A 373 -7.80 17.71 -12.98
CA GLN A 373 -8.90 18.00 -13.88
C GLN A 373 -8.65 17.42 -15.27
N LYS A 374 -9.63 16.71 -15.81
CA LYS A 374 -9.57 16.13 -17.16
C LYS A 374 -9.45 17.22 -18.24
N ALA A 375 -10.18 18.33 -18.13
CA ALA A 375 -10.09 19.43 -19.09
C ALA A 375 -8.68 20.02 -19.21
N VAL A 376 -7.93 20.11 -18.10
CA VAL A 376 -6.53 20.55 -18.11
C VAL A 376 -5.63 19.56 -18.86
N THR A 377 -5.85 18.25 -18.70
CA THR A 377 -5.15 17.22 -19.49
C THR A 377 -5.42 17.36 -20.99
N ASP A 378 -6.65 17.68 -21.39
CA ASP A 378 -7.01 17.89 -22.79
C ASP A 378 -6.35 19.14 -23.37
N VAL A 379 -6.35 20.25 -22.62
CA VAL A 379 -5.62 21.48 -22.99
C VAL A 379 -4.13 21.20 -23.10
N SER A 380 -3.54 20.49 -22.14
CA SER A 380 -2.14 20.06 -22.17
C SER A 380 -1.83 19.24 -23.41
N TYR A 381 -2.70 18.28 -23.77
CA TYR A 381 -2.51 17.47 -24.97
C TYR A 381 -2.51 18.33 -26.23
N ILE A 382 -3.47 19.25 -26.38
CA ILE A 382 -3.57 20.14 -27.55
C ILE A 382 -2.34 21.06 -27.64
N ALA A 383 -1.93 21.65 -26.53
CA ALA A 383 -0.75 22.50 -26.45
C ALA A 383 0.54 21.74 -26.86
N ASN A 384 0.74 20.55 -26.30
CA ASN A 384 1.90 19.72 -26.63
C ASN A 384 1.84 19.18 -28.06
N ALA A 385 0.65 18.98 -28.63
CA ALA A 385 0.50 18.65 -30.03
C ALA A 385 0.92 19.80 -30.95
N ARG A 386 0.55 21.05 -30.65
CA ARG A 386 1.04 22.24 -31.37
C ARG A 386 2.57 22.29 -31.35
N LYS A 387 3.17 22.09 -30.18
CA LYS A 387 4.61 22.09 -29.98
C LYS A 387 5.31 21.04 -30.86
N LEU A 388 4.83 19.81 -30.85
CA LEU A 388 5.36 18.73 -31.69
C LEU A 388 5.23 19.03 -33.19
N LEU A 389 4.13 19.65 -33.63
CA LEU A 389 3.96 20.06 -35.03
C LEU A 389 5.00 21.10 -35.48
N SER A 390 5.51 21.94 -34.55
CA SER A 390 6.62 22.87 -34.84
C SER A 390 8.03 22.26 -34.83
N MET A 391 8.16 20.99 -34.42
CA MET A 391 9.44 20.30 -34.25
C MET A 391 9.68 19.19 -35.29
N THR A 392 8.98 19.28 -36.43
CA THR A 392 8.92 18.20 -37.45
C THR A 392 10.20 18.00 -38.27
N ASP A 393 11.21 18.85 -38.09
CA ASP A 393 12.54 18.68 -38.66
C ASP A 393 13.34 17.56 -37.95
N ARG A 394 13.07 17.34 -36.66
CA ARG A 394 13.73 16.31 -35.83
C ARG A 394 12.76 15.27 -35.26
N ILE A 395 11.50 15.62 -35.03
CA ILE A 395 10.53 14.74 -34.39
C ILE A 395 9.43 14.37 -35.38
N TYR A 396 9.11 13.09 -35.47
CA TYR A 396 7.89 12.62 -36.13
C TYR A 396 6.78 12.44 -35.09
N PRO A 397 5.78 13.34 -35.02
CA PRO A 397 4.72 13.26 -34.02
C PRO A 397 3.74 12.11 -34.30
N GLN A 398 3.35 11.41 -33.26
CA GLN A 398 2.35 10.34 -33.30
C GLN A 398 1.26 10.63 -32.27
N PHE A 399 0.08 11.06 -32.71
CA PHE A 399 -0.99 11.49 -31.82
C PHE A 399 -1.92 10.33 -31.48
N ALA A 400 -1.74 9.73 -30.30
CA ALA A 400 -2.54 8.61 -29.83
C ALA A 400 -3.76 9.11 -29.04
N THR A 401 -4.93 9.09 -29.68
CA THR A 401 -6.18 9.54 -29.06
C THR A 401 -7.41 8.94 -29.73
N HIS A 402 -8.46 8.73 -28.95
CA HIS A 402 -9.79 8.36 -29.43
C HIS A 402 -10.80 9.51 -29.34
N ASN A 403 -10.39 10.68 -28.84
CA ASN A 403 -11.28 11.82 -28.64
C ASN A 403 -11.41 12.65 -29.93
N ALA A 404 -12.63 12.82 -30.44
CA ALA A 404 -12.90 13.54 -31.68
C ALA A 404 -12.50 15.02 -31.61
N HIS A 405 -12.72 15.70 -30.49
CA HIS A 405 -12.30 17.11 -30.32
C HIS A 405 -10.78 17.25 -30.45
N THR A 406 -10.03 16.40 -29.77
CA THR A 406 -8.57 16.38 -29.86
C THR A 406 -8.09 16.11 -31.29
N VAL A 407 -8.73 15.18 -32.02
CA VAL A 407 -8.42 14.90 -33.43
C VAL A 407 -8.68 16.12 -34.30
N SER A 408 -9.85 16.74 -34.18
CA SER A 408 -10.21 17.95 -34.93
C SER A 408 -9.27 19.12 -34.63
N ALA A 409 -8.87 19.29 -33.37
CA ALA A 409 -7.88 20.30 -32.98
C ALA A 409 -6.55 20.08 -33.72
N ILE A 410 -6.00 18.87 -33.72
CA ILE A 410 -4.75 18.56 -34.43
C ILE A 410 -4.90 18.79 -35.94
N LEU A 411 -6.02 18.38 -36.52
CA LEU A 411 -6.30 18.61 -37.95
C LEU A 411 -6.37 20.09 -38.29
N HIS A 412 -6.98 20.91 -37.43
CA HIS A 412 -7.02 22.37 -37.59
C HIS A 412 -5.63 23.01 -37.47
N MET A 413 -4.80 22.49 -36.55
CA MET A 413 -3.47 23.03 -36.26
C MET A 413 -2.37 22.66 -37.26
N SER A 414 -2.59 21.70 -38.16
CA SER A 414 -1.55 21.13 -39.02
C SER A 414 -1.71 21.51 -40.50
N ASP A 415 -0.61 21.93 -41.12
CA ASP A 415 -0.59 22.29 -42.55
C ASP A 415 -0.23 21.11 -43.47
N ASP A 416 0.59 20.17 -42.97
CA ASP A 416 1.10 19.02 -43.72
C ASP A 416 0.80 17.72 -42.96
N LYS A 417 -0.10 16.90 -43.53
CA LYS A 417 -0.58 15.66 -42.91
C LYS A 417 0.39 14.48 -43.06
N GLU A 418 1.44 14.61 -43.87
CA GLU A 418 2.49 13.57 -44.03
C GLU A 418 3.56 13.65 -42.93
N LYS A 419 3.59 14.75 -42.17
CA LYS A 419 4.59 14.99 -41.12
C LYS A 419 4.25 14.37 -39.77
N PHE A 420 3.05 13.81 -39.62
CA PHE A 420 2.62 13.13 -38.40
C PHE A 420 1.74 11.92 -38.74
N GLU A 421 1.43 11.11 -37.73
CA GLU A 421 0.36 10.10 -37.80
C GLU A 421 -0.57 10.22 -36.59
N PHE A 422 -1.80 9.73 -36.74
CA PHE A 422 -2.61 9.39 -35.60
C PHE A 422 -2.32 7.97 -35.13
N GLN A 423 -2.67 7.67 -33.88
CA GLN A 423 -2.68 6.30 -33.39
C GLN A 423 -3.95 5.99 -32.61
N ARG A 424 -4.32 4.71 -32.62
CA ARG A 424 -5.44 4.18 -31.85
C ARG A 424 -5.10 2.82 -31.28
N LEU A 425 -5.87 2.38 -30.31
CA LEU A 425 -5.80 1.02 -29.81
C LEU A 425 -6.53 0.03 -30.74
N HIS A 426 -6.06 -1.21 -30.79
CA HIS A 426 -6.84 -2.33 -31.32
C HIS A 426 -8.18 -2.47 -30.57
N GLY A 427 -9.25 -2.78 -31.31
CA GLY A 427 -10.59 -2.92 -30.73
C GLY A 427 -11.32 -1.61 -30.40
N MET A 428 -10.68 -0.44 -30.50
CA MET A 428 -11.27 0.85 -30.14
C MET A 428 -11.00 1.95 -31.17
N GLY A 429 -11.97 2.85 -31.38
CA GLY A 429 -11.84 4.03 -32.24
C GLY A 429 -11.60 3.69 -33.73
N GLU A 430 -12.00 2.50 -34.17
CA GLU A 430 -11.86 2.10 -35.57
C GLU A 430 -12.68 3.02 -36.47
N THR A 431 -13.94 3.29 -36.11
CA THR A 431 -14.85 4.12 -36.92
C THR A 431 -14.33 5.54 -37.06
N LEU A 432 -13.92 6.16 -35.94
CA LEU A 432 -13.32 7.49 -35.91
C LEU A 432 -12.15 7.60 -36.89
N HIS A 433 -11.13 6.75 -36.73
CA HIS A 433 -9.91 6.87 -37.53
C HIS A 433 -10.10 6.44 -38.98
N ASN A 434 -11.03 5.52 -39.27
CA ASN A 434 -11.43 5.22 -40.66
C ASN A 434 -12.00 6.46 -41.37
N LEU A 435 -12.86 7.23 -40.69
CA LEU A 435 -13.42 8.47 -41.24
C LEU A 435 -12.33 9.51 -41.45
N VAL A 436 -11.48 9.71 -40.43
CA VAL A 436 -10.39 10.70 -40.47
C VAL A 436 -9.39 10.41 -41.59
N MET A 437 -8.94 9.16 -41.76
CA MET A 437 -8.06 8.77 -42.86
C MET A 437 -8.72 9.00 -44.23
N LYS A 438 -10.00 8.63 -44.38
CA LYS A 438 -10.73 8.80 -45.66
C LYS A 438 -10.98 10.27 -46.02
N GLN A 439 -11.29 11.10 -45.04
CA GLN A 439 -11.66 12.51 -45.26
C GLN A 439 -10.43 13.41 -45.38
N HIS A 440 -9.35 13.12 -44.66
CA HIS A 440 -8.19 14.00 -44.56
C HIS A 440 -6.88 13.41 -45.08
N GLY A 441 -6.86 12.14 -45.51
CA GLY A 441 -5.65 11.50 -46.05
C GLY A 441 -4.54 11.29 -45.04
N THR A 442 -4.87 11.23 -43.75
CA THR A 442 -3.88 11.00 -42.67
C THR A 442 -3.49 9.53 -42.55
N HIS A 443 -2.38 9.26 -41.87
CA HIS A 443 -1.99 7.91 -41.47
C HIS A 443 -2.52 7.58 -40.07
N CYS A 444 -2.87 6.32 -39.84
CA CYS A 444 -3.22 5.83 -38.50
C CYS A 444 -2.50 4.51 -38.19
N ARG A 445 -1.79 4.48 -37.06
CA ARG A 445 -1.16 3.27 -36.52
C ARG A 445 -1.99 2.65 -35.41
N ILE A 446 -2.21 1.35 -35.50
CA ILE A 446 -2.92 0.57 -34.49
C ILE A 446 -1.90 0.02 -33.49
N TYR A 447 -2.04 0.43 -32.23
CA TYR A 447 -1.35 -0.19 -31.10
C TYR A 447 -2.06 -1.51 -30.76
N ALA A 448 -1.38 -2.64 -30.96
CA ALA A 448 -1.99 -3.96 -30.94
C ALA A 448 -1.38 -4.87 -29.87
N PRO A 449 -2.15 -5.24 -28.83
CA PRO A 449 -1.69 -6.19 -27.81
C PRO A 449 -1.48 -7.59 -28.37
N VAL A 450 -0.37 -8.23 -27.97
CA VAL A 450 0.06 -9.56 -28.42
C VAL A 450 0.62 -10.34 -27.23
N GLY A 451 0.02 -11.48 -26.91
CA GLY A 451 0.51 -12.34 -25.83
C GLY A 451 -0.49 -13.40 -25.42
N ALA A 452 -0.06 -14.33 -24.58
CA ALA A 452 -0.95 -15.36 -24.06
C ALA A 452 -2.04 -14.72 -23.18
N HIS A 453 -3.22 -15.34 -23.13
CA HIS A 453 -4.34 -14.79 -22.34
C HIS A 453 -3.99 -14.58 -20.86
N ARG A 454 -3.08 -15.40 -20.28
CA ARG A 454 -2.60 -15.20 -18.91
C ARG A 454 -1.84 -13.89 -18.69
N ASP A 455 -1.20 -13.34 -19.73
CA ASP A 455 -0.40 -12.11 -19.67
C ASP A 455 -1.25 -10.86 -19.97
N LEU A 456 -2.45 -11.05 -20.52
CA LEU A 456 -3.38 -9.98 -20.91
C LEU A 456 -4.08 -9.28 -19.73
N LEU A 457 -4.29 -9.98 -18.61
CA LEU A 457 -5.43 -9.64 -17.75
C LEU A 457 -5.13 -8.53 -16.75
N ALA A 458 -3.90 -8.43 -16.25
CA ALA A 458 -3.47 -7.27 -15.46
C ALA A 458 -3.50 -5.97 -16.30
N TYR A 459 -3.17 -6.10 -17.58
CA TYR A 459 -3.27 -5.02 -18.55
C TYR A 459 -4.73 -4.69 -18.93
N LEU A 460 -5.59 -5.71 -18.97
CA LEU A 460 -6.98 -5.59 -19.42
C LEU A 460 -7.79 -4.67 -18.51
N VAL A 461 -7.66 -4.79 -17.18
CA VAL A 461 -8.42 -3.95 -16.25
C VAL A 461 -8.07 -2.48 -16.43
N ARG A 462 -6.78 -2.14 -16.37
CA ARG A 462 -6.31 -0.77 -16.62
C ARG A 462 -6.76 -0.25 -17.98
N ARG A 463 -6.73 -1.12 -19.01
CA ARG A 463 -7.13 -0.74 -20.37
C ARG A 463 -8.61 -0.43 -20.49
N LEU A 464 -9.42 -1.20 -19.78
CA LEU A 464 -10.85 -1.06 -19.70
C LEU A 464 -11.24 0.19 -18.91
N LEU A 465 -10.56 0.48 -17.80
CA LEU A 465 -10.75 1.71 -17.04
C LEU A 465 -10.41 2.98 -17.85
N GLU A 466 -9.33 2.96 -18.65
CA GLU A 466 -8.94 4.08 -19.54
C GLU A 466 -10.07 4.53 -20.48
N ASN A 467 -10.92 3.58 -20.93
CA ASN A 467 -11.94 3.83 -21.95
C ASN A 467 -13.39 3.67 -21.43
N GLY A 468 -13.57 3.13 -20.22
CA GLY A 468 -14.86 2.82 -19.62
C GLY A 468 -15.28 3.75 -18.48
N ALA A 469 -14.44 4.70 -18.06
CA ALA A 469 -14.86 5.75 -17.14
C ALA A 469 -16.01 6.59 -17.74
N ASN A 470 -16.91 7.11 -16.91
CA ASN A 470 -18.07 7.92 -17.36
C ASN A 470 -17.64 9.18 -18.13
N SER A 471 -16.54 9.81 -17.70
CA SER A 471 -15.90 10.93 -18.37
C SER A 471 -15.13 10.56 -19.66
N SER A 472 -15.05 9.27 -20.00
CA SER A 472 -14.35 8.81 -21.20
C SER A 472 -15.19 9.04 -22.45
N PHE A 473 -14.55 9.61 -23.48
CA PHE A 473 -15.17 9.87 -24.78
C PHE A 473 -15.75 8.59 -25.42
N VAL A 474 -15.11 7.44 -25.22
CA VAL A 474 -15.56 6.15 -25.80
C VAL A 474 -16.89 5.69 -25.19
N ASN A 475 -17.17 6.06 -23.93
CA ASN A 475 -18.44 5.77 -23.29
C ASN A 475 -19.54 6.74 -23.78
N GLN A 476 -19.23 8.04 -23.83
CA GLN A 476 -20.20 9.08 -24.22
C GLN A 476 -20.57 9.07 -25.72
N ILE A 477 -19.68 8.60 -26.60
CA ILE A 477 -19.94 8.62 -28.04
C ILE A 477 -21.07 7.67 -28.47
N VAL A 478 -21.25 6.57 -27.75
CA VAL A 478 -22.25 5.54 -28.01
C VAL A 478 -23.56 5.78 -27.26
N ASP A 479 -23.55 6.66 -26.27
CA ASP A 479 -24.75 7.11 -25.57
C ASP A 479 -25.54 8.11 -26.44
N GLU A 480 -26.74 7.72 -26.90
CA GLU A 480 -27.60 8.58 -27.71
C GLU A 480 -28.27 9.71 -26.89
N ASP A 481 -28.30 9.60 -25.56
CA ASP A 481 -28.88 10.62 -24.67
C ASP A 481 -27.96 11.83 -24.50
N VAL A 482 -26.65 11.68 -24.77
CA VAL A 482 -25.67 12.78 -24.73
C VAL A 482 -25.55 13.45 -26.10
N ALA A 483 -25.68 14.77 -26.18
CA ALA A 483 -25.62 15.48 -27.47
C ALA A 483 -24.20 15.46 -28.08
N PRO A 484 -24.02 15.37 -29.42
CA PRO A 484 -22.69 15.41 -30.05
C PRO A 484 -21.84 16.61 -29.65
N GLU A 485 -22.47 17.78 -29.43
CA GLU A 485 -21.84 19.00 -28.92
C GLU A 485 -21.26 18.85 -27.51
N GLU A 486 -21.89 18.06 -26.65
CA GLU A 486 -21.42 17.79 -25.29
C GLU A 486 -20.24 16.81 -25.31
N VAL A 487 -20.33 15.75 -26.12
CA VAL A 487 -19.23 14.79 -26.33
C VAL A 487 -17.99 15.47 -26.94
N ALA A 488 -18.22 16.44 -27.83
CA ALA A 488 -17.20 17.23 -28.50
C ALA A 488 -17.02 18.63 -27.88
N ALA A 489 -17.30 18.76 -26.58
CA ALA A 489 -17.20 20.05 -25.90
C ALA A 489 -15.77 20.62 -25.89
N ASP A 490 -15.69 21.94 -25.88
CA ASP A 490 -14.43 22.69 -25.86
C ASP A 490 -13.75 22.60 -24.47
N PRO A 491 -12.59 21.93 -24.35
CA PRO A 491 -11.93 21.76 -23.06
C PRO A 491 -11.45 23.09 -22.47
N PHE A 492 -11.20 24.12 -23.29
CA PHE A 492 -10.82 25.44 -22.80
C PHE A 492 -11.98 26.19 -22.14
N ALA A 493 -13.22 25.89 -22.54
CA ALA A 493 -14.41 26.44 -21.90
C ALA A 493 -14.72 25.75 -20.56
N GLN A 494 -14.30 24.48 -20.42
CA GLN A 494 -14.50 23.65 -19.22
C GLN A 494 -13.55 24.00 -18.07
N LEU A 495 -12.49 24.77 -18.31
CA LEU A 495 -11.52 25.19 -17.27
C LEU A 495 -12.14 26.00 -16.12
N ASN A 496 -13.30 26.63 -16.34
CA ASN A 496 -14.01 27.41 -15.33
C ASN A 496 -15.00 26.58 -14.49
N ALA A 497 -15.12 25.27 -14.76
CA ALA A 497 -15.95 24.38 -13.97
C ALA A 497 -15.36 24.22 -12.56
N VAL A 498 -16.22 23.98 -11.56
CA VAL A 498 -15.76 23.68 -10.20
C VAL A 498 -15.03 22.34 -10.24
N ALA A 499 -13.75 22.34 -9.90
CA ALA A 499 -12.96 21.12 -9.83
C ALA A 499 -13.44 20.24 -8.66
N SER A 500 -13.48 18.92 -8.86
CA SER A 500 -13.58 17.97 -7.76
C SER A 500 -12.37 18.17 -6.84
N ASP A 501 -12.63 18.48 -5.56
CA ASP A 501 -11.60 18.73 -4.56
C ASP A 501 -10.99 17.39 -4.11
N ILE A 502 -9.86 17.01 -4.72
CA ILE A 502 -9.12 15.80 -4.36
C ILE A 502 -8.08 16.21 -3.32
N PRO A 503 -8.16 15.72 -2.07
CA PRO A 503 -7.24 16.14 -1.01
C PRO A 503 -5.80 15.71 -1.35
N THR A 504 -4.84 16.63 -1.19
CA THR A 504 -3.41 16.29 -1.27
C THR A 504 -2.99 15.45 -0.05
N GLY A 505 -1.74 14.97 -0.05
CA GLY A 505 -1.20 14.19 1.08
C GLY A 505 -1.39 14.89 2.45
N PRO A 506 -0.93 16.14 2.63
CA PRO A 506 -1.13 16.92 3.86
C PRO A 506 -2.59 17.11 4.30
N GLU A 507 -3.54 17.05 3.37
CA GLU A 507 -4.95 17.38 3.60
C GLU A 507 -5.83 16.18 3.94
N LEU A 508 -5.30 14.97 3.76
CA LEU A 508 -6.04 13.72 3.79
C LEU A 508 -6.91 13.50 5.05
N PHE A 509 -6.51 14.08 6.19
CA PHE A 509 -7.19 13.92 7.48
C PHE A 509 -7.86 15.22 7.98
N LYS A 510 -7.91 16.28 7.17
CA LYS A 510 -8.62 17.52 7.52
C LYS A 510 -10.15 17.26 7.55
N PRO A 511 -10.91 17.97 8.41
CA PRO A 511 -10.48 18.95 9.39
C PRO A 511 -10.01 18.35 10.72
N LEU A 512 -9.99 17.02 10.89
CA LEU A 512 -9.64 16.37 12.16
C LEU A 512 -8.20 16.70 12.59
N ARG A 513 -7.25 16.59 11.66
CA ARG A 513 -5.83 16.90 11.89
C ARG A 513 -5.09 17.15 10.56
N ALA A 514 -3.91 17.74 10.64
CA ALA A 514 -2.95 17.71 9.54
C ALA A 514 -2.31 16.31 9.40
N ASN A 515 -1.96 15.91 8.18
CA ASN A 515 -1.14 14.73 7.92
C ASN A 515 0.35 15.08 8.05
N ALA A 516 1.19 14.12 8.42
CA ALA A 516 2.64 14.28 8.41
C ALA A 516 3.18 14.53 7.00
N LYS A 517 4.15 15.44 6.88
CA LYS A 517 4.82 15.79 5.62
C LYS A 517 5.49 14.58 4.98
N GLY A 518 5.23 14.41 3.69
CA GLY A 518 5.84 13.41 2.84
C GLY A 518 7.24 13.74 2.34
N PHE A 519 7.98 12.70 1.97
CA PHE A 519 9.23 12.80 1.23
C PHE A 519 9.18 11.83 0.05
N ASP A 520 9.16 12.36 -1.18
CA ASP A 520 9.22 11.50 -2.35
C ASP A 520 10.66 11.05 -2.64
N LEU A 521 10.97 9.81 -2.26
CA LEU A 521 12.28 9.18 -2.52
C LEU A 521 12.50 8.83 -3.99
N THR A 522 11.52 9.09 -4.86
CA THR A 522 11.67 9.01 -6.31
C THR A 522 11.95 10.35 -6.99
N HIS A 523 11.93 11.45 -6.24
CA HIS A 523 12.06 12.82 -6.76
C HIS A 523 13.46 13.39 -6.45
N THR A 524 14.25 13.71 -7.49
CA THR A 524 15.65 14.10 -7.27
C THR A 524 15.86 15.40 -6.46
N PRO A 525 15.04 16.46 -6.57
CA PRO A 525 15.13 17.60 -5.65
C PRO A 525 14.92 17.20 -4.19
N THR A 526 13.95 16.33 -3.90
CA THR A 526 13.72 15.84 -2.53
C THR A 526 14.92 15.03 -2.02
N LEU A 527 15.49 14.15 -2.85
CA LEU A 527 16.70 13.41 -2.49
C LEU A 527 17.89 14.34 -2.21
N ALA A 528 18.05 15.41 -3.01
CA ALA A 528 19.09 16.41 -2.79
C ALA A 528 18.90 17.14 -1.45
N SER A 529 17.68 17.57 -1.13
CA SER A 529 17.36 18.20 0.16
C SER A 529 17.61 17.26 1.34
N ILE A 530 17.25 15.98 1.22
CA ILE A 530 17.55 14.98 2.24
C ILE A 530 19.05 14.84 2.45
N GLU A 531 19.82 14.68 1.37
CA GLU A 531 21.26 14.52 1.47
C GLU A 531 21.91 15.76 2.08
N GLU A 532 21.52 16.97 1.66
CA GLU A 532 22.00 18.22 2.23
C GLU A 532 21.71 18.31 3.74
N ALA A 533 20.48 17.98 4.16
CA ALA A 533 20.06 18.08 5.55
C ALA A 533 20.75 17.07 6.47
N ARG A 534 21.01 15.83 5.99
CA ARG A 534 21.63 14.77 6.81
C ARG A 534 23.15 14.74 6.73
N SER A 535 23.76 15.25 5.66
CA SER A 535 25.22 15.24 5.44
C SER A 535 26.06 15.79 6.61
N PRO A 536 25.66 16.91 7.28
CA PRO A 536 26.39 17.42 8.44
C PRO A 536 26.54 16.40 9.58
N PHE A 537 25.67 15.40 9.61
CA PHE A 537 25.56 14.39 10.66
C PHE A 537 26.20 13.04 10.27
N HIS A 538 26.77 12.91 9.08
CA HIS A 538 27.37 11.66 8.60
C HIS A 538 28.46 11.11 9.53
N THR A 539 29.28 12.00 10.12
CA THR A 539 30.33 11.63 11.09
C THR A 539 30.14 12.28 12.45
N HIS A 540 28.95 12.83 12.72
CA HIS A 540 28.66 13.47 14.01
C HIS A 540 28.64 12.41 15.13
N GLN A 541 29.01 12.80 16.35
CA GLN A 541 28.96 11.92 17.52
C GLN A 541 28.00 12.50 18.56
N TRP A 542 26.87 11.83 18.75
CA TRP A 542 25.86 12.27 19.71
C TRP A 542 26.19 11.84 21.15
N GLN A 543 25.58 12.52 22.11
CA GLN A 543 25.66 12.19 23.53
C GLN A 543 24.26 12.14 24.12
N ALA A 544 23.97 11.06 24.84
CA ALA A 544 22.76 10.87 25.63
C ALA A 544 23.10 10.63 27.10
N GLY A 545 22.18 11.02 27.97
CA GLY A 545 22.24 10.78 29.41
C GLY A 545 20.87 11.04 30.03
N PRO A 546 20.70 10.85 31.34
CA PRO A 546 19.45 11.13 32.01
C PRO A 546 19.10 12.62 31.88
N MET A 547 17.87 12.91 31.45
CA MET A 547 17.33 14.27 31.39
C MET A 547 16.25 14.38 32.45
N LEU A 548 16.64 14.85 33.64
CA LEU A 548 15.80 14.87 34.83
C LEU A 548 15.46 16.31 35.22
N ALA A 549 14.36 16.50 35.95
CA ALA A 549 14.05 17.76 36.62
C ALA A 549 14.88 17.98 37.90
N GLY A 550 15.68 16.98 38.30
CA GLY A 550 16.66 17.04 39.38
C GLY A 550 18.10 16.83 38.90
N ALA A 551 19.05 16.74 39.84
CA ALA A 551 20.45 16.47 39.51
C ALA A 551 20.67 14.99 39.15
N ALA A 552 21.23 14.73 37.96
CA ALA A 552 21.56 13.38 37.50
C ALA A 552 22.91 12.88 38.04
N GLN A 553 22.98 11.58 38.31
CA GLN A 553 24.13 10.79 38.74
C GLN A 553 24.20 9.50 37.89
N PRO A 554 24.47 9.63 36.57
CA PRO A 554 24.47 8.48 35.68
C PRO A 554 25.62 7.52 35.99
N ASP A 555 25.47 6.28 35.52
CA ASP A 555 26.52 5.28 35.47
C ASP A 555 27.59 5.62 34.41
N GLU A 556 28.60 4.75 34.31
CA GLU A 556 29.69 4.88 33.34
C GLU A 556 29.19 4.98 31.90
N THR A 557 29.76 5.95 31.17
CA THR A 557 29.45 6.21 29.77
C THR A 557 29.84 5.04 28.86
N LEU A 558 28.91 4.61 28.02
CA LEU A 558 29.06 3.52 27.05
C LEU A 558 29.06 4.05 25.62
N LYS A 559 29.75 3.35 24.72
CA LYS A 559 29.72 3.64 23.27
C LYS A 559 28.44 3.10 22.65
N VAL A 560 27.80 3.89 21.81
CA VAL A 560 26.74 3.45 20.88
C VAL A 560 27.39 3.20 19.51
N SER A 561 27.18 2.00 18.97
CA SER A 561 27.87 1.51 17.76
C SER A 561 26.89 1.38 16.61
N ASN A 562 27.34 1.65 15.38
CA ASN A 562 26.51 1.50 14.20
C ASN A 562 26.39 0.01 13.81
N PRO A 563 25.17 -0.56 13.69
CA PRO A 563 25.00 -1.98 13.36
C PRO A 563 25.50 -2.34 11.96
N ALA A 564 25.50 -1.40 11.01
CA ALA A 564 25.98 -1.63 9.65
C ALA A 564 27.52 -1.54 9.56
N ASN A 565 28.13 -0.76 10.46
CA ASN A 565 29.56 -0.51 10.47
C ASN A 565 30.09 -0.31 11.90
N PRO A 566 30.61 -1.34 12.58
CA PRO A 566 31.08 -1.26 13.97
C PRO A 566 32.22 -0.25 14.20
N ASP A 567 32.94 0.13 13.13
CA ASP A 567 34.01 1.12 13.18
C ASP A 567 33.45 2.56 13.26
N ASP A 568 32.21 2.76 12.82
CA ASP A 568 31.50 4.03 12.97
C ASP A 568 31.02 4.22 14.43
N ALA A 569 31.55 5.26 15.08
CA ALA A 569 31.12 5.68 16.39
C ALA A 569 29.94 6.64 16.26
N VAL A 570 28.72 6.14 16.50
CA VAL A 570 27.50 6.96 16.46
C VAL A 570 27.52 7.97 17.60
N GLY A 571 27.97 7.56 18.78
CA GLY A 571 28.00 8.45 19.94
C GLY A 571 28.22 7.71 21.24
N THR A 572 27.78 8.32 22.33
CA THR A 572 27.89 7.76 23.68
C THR A 572 26.61 7.96 24.49
N VAL A 573 26.35 7.04 25.41
CA VAL A 573 25.24 7.13 26.37
C VAL A 573 25.78 6.94 27.78
N SER A 574 25.42 7.82 28.70
CA SER A 574 25.61 7.62 30.14
C SER A 574 24.29 7.06 30.71
N PRO A 575 24.19 5.76 31.04
CA PRO A 575 22.95 5.18 31.53
C PRO A 575 22.52 5.79 32.86
N ALA A 576 21.22 5.90 33.11
CA ALA A 576 20.66 6.27 34.39
C ALA A 576 21.07 5.28 35.48
N SER A 577 21.36 5.78 36.68
CA SER A 577 21.55 4.97 37.88
C SER A 577 20.22 4.73 38.61
N LEU A 578 20.22 3.91 39.65
CA LEU A 578 19.04 3.76 40.52
C LEU A 578 18.76 5.04 41.34
N ALA A 579 19.79 5.84 41.61
CA ALA A 579 19.62 7.15 42.25
C ALA A 579 18.91 8.14 41.31
N ASP A 580 19.18 8.05 40.00
CA ASP A 580 18.46 8.81 38.98
C ASP A 580 16.99 8.44 38.91
N VAL A 581 16.66 7.15 38.97
CA VAL A 581 15.27 6.67 39.01
C VAL A 581 14.53 7.27 40.21
N ALA A 582 15.11 7.18 41.41
CA ALA A 582 14.50 7.76 42.61
C ALA A 582 14.34 9.28 42.52
N THR A 583 15.32 9.97 41.93
CA THR A 583 15.27 11.42 41.69
C THR A 583 14.15 11.77 40.72
N ALA A 584 14.06 11.05 39.59
CA ALA A 584 13.09 11.30 38.55
C ALA A 584 11.65 11.11 39.05
N ILE A 585 11.38 10.03 39.79
CA ILE A 585 10.08 9.76 40.39
C ILE A 585 9.70 10.89 41.35
N LYS A 586 10.64 11.30 42.22
CA LYS A 586 10.39 12.37 43.19
C LYS A 586 10.13 13.73 42.54
N SER A 587 10.75 14.04 41.41
CA SER A 587 10.61 15.32 40.72
C SER A 587 9.52 15.34 39.64
N ALA A 588 8.91 14.20 39.33
CA ALA A 588 7.85 14.11 38.35
C ALA A 588 6.59 14.85 38.83
N GLN A 589 6.02 15.67 37.96
CA GLN A 589 4.78 16.40 38.22
C GLN A 589 3.84 16.25 37.02
N VAL A 590 2.56 16.03 37.32
CA VAL A 590 1.52 16.01 36.28
C VAL A 590 1.55 17.32 35.51
N TRP A 591 1.26 17.25 34.22
CA TRP A 591 1.25 18.42 33.36
C TRP A 591 -0.09 19.15 33.47
N ASP A 592 -0.17 20.08 34.41
CA ASP A 592 -1.39 20.81 34.77
C ASP A 592 -1.76 21.98 33.83
N ALA A 593 -1.03 22.13 32.72
CA ALA A 593 -1.34 23.10 31.69
C ALA A 593 -2.73 22.83 31.06
N PRO A 594 -3.47 23.87 30.62
CA PRO A 594 -4.74 23.72 29.92
C PRO A 594 -4.64 22.77 28.72
N LEU A 595 -5.70 22.02 28.43
CA LEU A 595 -5.75 21.08 27.31
C LEU A 595 -5.33 21.72 25.97
N SER A 596 -5.80 22.94 25.69
CA SER A 596 -5.43 23.67 24.46
C SER A 596 -3.92 23.91 24.39
N GLU A 597 -3.30 24.30 25.49
CA GLU A 597 -1.86 24.54 25.57
C GLU A 597 -1.07 23.24 25.38
N ARG A 598 -1.49 22.14 26.02
CA ARG A 598 -0.87 20.82 25.82
C ARG A 598 -0.96 20.39 24.35
N SER A 599 -2.15 20.51 23.75
CA SER A 599 -2.36 20.16 22.34
C SER A 599 -1.51 21.03 21.39
N ASP A 600 -1.41 22.33 21.64
CA ASP A 600 -0.60 23.24 20.82
C ASP A 600 0.90 22.94 20.95
N ILE A 601 1.37 22.61 22.15
CA ILE A 601 2.76 22.19 22.37
C ILE A 601 3.03 20.86 21.65
N LEU A 602 2.13 19.88 21.70
CA LEU A 602 2.30 18.62 20.95
C LEU A 602 2.37 18.84 19.42
N ARG A 603 1.59 19.79 18.88
CA ARG A 603 1.72 20.20 17.47
C ARG A 603 3.06 20.88 17.20
N ALA A 604 3.52 21.75 18.08
CA ALA A 604 4.83 22.38 17.97
C ALA A 604 5.98 21.35 18.06
N VAL A 605 5.84 20.27 18.82
CA VAL A 605 6.78 19.14 18.77
C VAL A 605 6.80 18.51 17.39
N ALA A 606 5.63 18.32 16.77
CA ALA A 606 5.51 17.72 15.44
C ALA A 606 6.26 18.58 14.40
N ASP A 607 6.05 19.90 14.43
CA ASP A 607 6.78 20.86 13.59
C ASP A 607 8.30 20.76 13.80
N LEU A 608 8.77 20.69 15.05
CA LEU A 608 10.20 20.55 15.35
C LEU A 608 10.79 19.22 14.86
N LEU A 609 10.03 18.12 14.88
CA LEU A 609 10.51 16.86 14.31
C LEU A 609 10.68 16.99 12.78
N GLU A 610 9.72 17.60 12.09
CA GLU A 610 9.81 17.83 10.65
C GLU A 610 10.92 18.81 10.28
N GLU A 611 11.15 19.86 11.07
CA GLU A 611 12.27 20.80 10.87
C GLU A 611 13.64 20.13 11.00
N ASN A 612 13.76 19.12 11.85
CA ASN A 612 15.03 18.45 12.17
C ASN A 612 15.19 17.08 11.48
N TYR A 613 14.43 16.83 10.40
CA TYR A 613 14.42 15.56 9.68
C TYR A 613 15.81 15.06 9.26
N GLY A 614 16.72 15.96 8.89
CA GLY A 614 18.09 15.61 8.47
C GLY A 614 18.91 14.93 9.57
N GLU A 615 18.89 15.49 10.79
CA GLU A 615 19.57 14.91 11.95
C GLU A 615 18.91 13.60 12.38
N ILE A 616 17.58 13.58 12.38
CA ILE A 616 16.79 12.39 12.73
C ILE A 616 17.08 11.24 11.75
N PHE A 617 17.08 11.49 10.44
CA PHE A 617 17.38 10.46 9.44
C PHE A 617 18.80 9.93 9.57
N ALA A 618 19.77 10.79 9.91
CA ALA A 618 21.14 10.36 10.16
C ALA A 618 21.23 9.43 11.40
N LEU A 619 20.53 9.77 12.49
CA LEU A 619 20.45 8.91 13.67
C LEU A 619 19.72 7.60 13.39
N LEU A 620 18.56 7.61 12.74
CA LEU A 620 17.83 6.38 12.42
C LEU A 620 18.65 5.43 11.53
N ALA A 621 19.40 5.98 10.56
CA ALA A 621 20.28 5.18 9.71
C ALA A 621 21.50 4.62 10.48
N ARG A 622 22.18 5.46 11.27
CA ARG A 622 23.45 5.10 11.93
C ARG A 622 23.26 4.36 13.26
N GLU A 623 22.26 4.71 14.05
CA GLU A 623 21.97 4.08 15.36
C GLU A 623 21.12 2.82 15.20
N ALA A 624 20.03 2.90 14.43
CA ALA A 624 19.04 1.82 14.32
C ALA A 624 19.18 0.99 13.04
N GLY A 625 20.07 1.35 12.12
CA GLY A 625 20.32 0.61 10.88
C GLY A 625 19.21 0.74 9.84
N LYS A 626 18.40 1.80 9.87
CA LYS A 626 17.22 1.97 9.01
C LYS A 626 17.55 2.55 7.64
N GLY A 627 17.07 1.90 6.59
CA GLY A 627 17.11 2.45 5.24
C GLY A 627 16.20 3.67 5.10
N LEU A 628 16.46 4.51 4.09
CA LEU A 628 15.77 5.79 3.93
C LEU A 628 14.22 5.69 3.87
N PRO A 629 13.60 4.70 3.21
CA PRO A 629 12.14 4.51 3.28
C PRO A 629 11.61 4.33 4.71
N ASP A 630 12.36 3.61 5.55
CA ASP A 630 12.01 3.39 6.95
C ASP A 630 12.21 4.64 7.81
N CYS A 631 13.25 5.44 7.52
CA CYS A 631 13.46 6.73 8.19
C CYS A 631 12.30 7.71 7.92
N VAL A 632 11.85 7.80 6.66
CA VAL A 632 10.70 8.62 6.27
C VAL A 632 9.42 8.13 6.96
N ALA A 633 9.14 6.83 6.87
CA ALA A 633 7.94 6.25 7.46
C ALA A 633 7.89 6.49 8.98
N GLU A 634 9.01 6.32 9.67
CA GLU A 634 9.07 6.47 11.12
C GLU A 634 8.94 7.92 11.59
N LEU A 635 9.56 8.88 10.88
CA LEU A 635 9.35 10.30 11.18
C LEU A 635 7.88 10.68 11.00
N ARG A 636 7.25 10.24 9.90
CA ARG A 636 5.85 10.53 9.63
C ARG A 636 4.93 9.91 10.68
N GLU A 637 5.17 8.66 11.08
CA GLU A 637 4.40 8.00 12.13
C GLU A 637 4.49 8.73 13.48
N ALA A 638 5.68 9.23 13.85
CA ALA A 638 5.87 10.03 15.05
C ALA A 638 5.08 11.36 15.02
N VAL A 639 5.14 12.08 13.89
CA VAL A 639 4.38 13.30 13.66
C VAL A 639 2.88 13.04 13.68
N ASP A 640 2.43 11.96 13.04
CA ASP A 640 1.03 11.59 13.02
C ASP A 640 0.50 11.25 14.42
N PHE A 641 1.28 10.58 15.28
CA PHE A 641 0.91 10.36 16.68
C PHE A 641 0.70 11.68 17.44
N LEU A 642 1.60 12.65 17.26
CA LEU A 642 1.50 13.96 17.91
C LEU A 642 0.25 14.70 17.45
N HIS A 643 0.02 14.79 16.14
CA HIS A 643 -1.18 15.43 15.58
C HIS A 643 -2.46 14.72 16.01
N TYR A 644 -2.48 13.39 15.97
CA TYR A 644 -3.65 12.60 16.31
C TYR A 644 -3.99 12.72 17.79
N TYR A 645 -3.04 12.54 18.71
CA TYR A 645 -3.34 12.66 20.14
C TYR A 645 -3.59 14.09 20.58
N ALA A 646 -2.96 15.10 19.96
CA ALA A 646 -3.34 16.50 20.19
C ALA A 646 -4.81 16.79 19.81
N ALA A 647 -5.33 16.12 18.78
CA ALA A 647 -6.72 16.23 18.34
C ALA A 647 -7.70 15.39 19.19
N GLN A 648 -7.26 14.24 19.71
CA GLN A 648 -8.09 13.32 20.50
C GLN A 648 -8.09 13.62 22.01
N ALA A 649 -7.18 14.47 22.49
CA ALA A 649 -7.03 14.75 23.91
C ALA A 649 -8.29 15.35 24.54
N THR A 650 -8.53 15.00 25.80
CA THR A 650 -9.69 15.46 26.59
C THR A 650 -9.25 15.96 27.96
N ASN A 651 -10.19 16.50 28.75
CA ASN A 651 -9.95 16.96 30.14
C ASN A 651 -10.18 15.86 31.20
N MET A 652 -10.12 14.59 30.83
CA MET A 652 -10.14 13.51 31.84
C MET A 652 -8.95 13.68 32.80
N PRO A 653 -9.13 13.44 34.12
CA PRO A 653 -8.03 13.49 35.08
C PRO A 653 -6.90 12.52 34.68
N PRO A 654 -5.61 12.92 34.79
CA PRO A 654 -4.48 12.05 34.47
C PRO A 654 -4.31 10.94 35.52
N ALA A 655 -3.77 9.79 35.11
CA ALA A 655 -3.41 8.71 36.03
C ALA A 655 -2.24 9.06 36.98
N GLY A 656 -1.50 10.15 36.74
CA GLY A 656 -0.40 10.62 37.56
C GLY A 656 0.95 10.47 36.85
N ILE A 657 1.81 9.58 37.36
CA ILE A 657 3.10 9.26 36.74
C ILE A 657 2.95 8.02 35.85
N PHE A 658 3.24 8.16 34.56
CA PHE A 658 3.26 7.06 33.60
C PHE A 658 4.70 6.71 33.20
N THR A 659 5.03 5.43 33.24
CA THR A 659 6.31 4.93 32.72
C THR A 659 6.13 4.46 31.28
N CYS A 660 6.88 5.03 30.35
CA CYS A 660 6.87 4.64 28.92
C CYS A 660 8.17 3.90 28.57
N ILE A 661 8.05 2.62 28.21
CA ILE A 661 9.17 1.75 27.83
C ILE A 661 8.99 1.34 26.37
N SER A 662 9.91 1.80 25.52
CA SER A 662 9.83 1.68 24.06
C SER A 662 10.93 0.78 23.48
N PRO A 663 10.68 0.18 22.31
CA PRO A 663 11.59 -0.78 21.68
C PRO A 663 12.61 -0.08 20.77
N TRP A 664 13.64 -0.82 20.36
CA TRP A 664 14.70 -0.32 19.47
C TRP A 664 14.32 -0.29 17.99
N ASN A 665 13.27 -1.00 17.59
CA ASN A 665 12.93 -1.20 16.18
C ASN A 665 12.06 -0.07 15.60
N PHE A 666 11.40 0.70 16.46
CA PHE A 666 10.79 2.00 16.13
C PHE A 666 11.19 3.01 17.22
N PRO A 667 12.49 3.37 17.28
CA PRO A 667 13.05 4.11 18.38
C PRO A 667 12.62 5.58 18.44
N LEU A 668 11.99 6.11 17.37
CA LEU A 668 11.36 7.41 17.32
C LEU A 668 9.83 7.29 17.39
N ALA A 669 9.19 6.52 16.50
CA ALA A 669 7.73 6.55 16.36
C ALA A 669 7.00 5.97 17.56
N ILE A 670 7.35 4.76 18.01
CA ILE A 670 6.69 4.13 19.17
C ILE A 670 7.09 4.86 20.45
N PHE A 671 8.33 5.37 20.53
CA PHE A 671 8.76 6.24 21.63
C PHE A 671 7.84 7.46 21.75
N ILE A 672 7.65 8.21 20.66
CA ILE A 672 6.75 9.36 20.61
C ILE A 672 5.29 8.95 20.84
N GLY A 673 4.81 7.87 20.25
CA GLY A 673 3.43 7.43 20.37
C GLY A 673 3.02 7.13 21.82
N GLN A 674 3.90 6.48 22.59
CA GLN A 674 3.65 6.24 24.02
C GLN A 674 3.75 7.54 24.84
N VAL A 675 4.83 8.30 24.65
CA VAL A 675 5.13 9.50 25.45
C VAL A 675 4.09 10.60 25.20
N SER A 676 3.77 10.88 23.95
CA SER A 676 2.81 11.92 23.58
C SER A 676 1.38 11.59 24.01
N ALA A 677 0.96 10.32 23.98
CA ALA A 677 -0.34 9.91 24.49
C ALA A 677 -0.47 10.19 26.01
N ALA A 678 0.54 9.81 26.79
CA ALA A 678 0.55 10.05 28.23
C ALA A 678 0.55 11.55 28.55
N LEU A 679 1.36 12.34 27.83
CA LEU A 679 1.41 13.80 27.98
C LEU A 679 0.10 14.49 27.54
N ALA A 680 -0.53 14.03 26.46
CA ALA A 680 -1.82 14.54 25.99
C ALA A 680 -2.91 14.40 27.07
N ALA A 681 -2.90 13.26 27.77
CA ALA A 681 -3.76 12.99 28.93
C ALA A 681 -3.34 13.75 30.21
N GLY A 682 -2.24 14.51 30.20
CA GLY A 682 -1.79 15.33 31.33
C GLY A 682 -0.87 14.63 32.34
N ASN A 683 -0.39 13.42 32.03
CA ASN A 683 0.48 12.66 32.94
C ASN A 683 1.91 13.22 32.97
N ALA A 684 2.60 12.98 34.09
CA ALA A 684 4.06 13.03 34.11
C ALA A 684 4.62 11.74 33.48
N VAL A 685 5.66 11.84 32.67
CA VAL A 685 6.21 10.71 31.91
C VAL A 685 7.65 10.44 32.29
N LEU A 686 7.92 9.19 32.66
CA LEU A 686 9.25 8.62 32.81
C LEU A 686 9.55 7.76 31.58
N ALA A 687 10.32 8.30 30.64
CA ALA A 687 10.61 7.68 29.36
C ALA A 687 11.91 6.86 29.42
N LYS A 688 11.81 5.55 29.16
CA LYS A 688 12.92 4.58 29.17
C LYS A 688 13.06 3.96 27.78
N PRO A 689 13.93 4.49 26.89
CA PRO A 689 14.12 3.94 25.55
C PRO A 689 14.95 2.64 25.57
N ALA A 690 14.85 1.81 24.53
CA ALA A 690 15.70 0.64 24.38
C ALA A 690 17.20 1.00 24.47
N GLU A 691 18.01 0.10 25.01
CA GLU A 691 19.44 0.35 25.25
C GLU A 691 20.27 0.46 23.96
N GLN A 692 19.74 -0.09 22.87
CA GLN A 692 20.34 -0.02 21.54
C GLN A 692 20.16 1.36 20.88
N THR A 693 19.11 2.10 21.22
CA THR A 693 18.73 3.35 20.53
C THR A 693 18.48 4.54 21.45
N PRO A 694 19.40 4.88 22.38
CA PRO A 694 19.19 5.97 23.33
C PRO A 694 19.40 7.38 22.73
N LEU A 695 20.15 7.53 21.65
CA LEU A 695 20.56 8.82 21.09
C LEU A 695 19.40 9.53 20.39
N VAL A 696 18.66 8.81 19.54
CA VAL A 696 17.45 9.36 18.90
C VAL A 696 16.40 9.74 19.94
N ALA A 697 16.17 8.91 20.96
CA ALA A 697 15.27 9.26 22.07
C ALA A 697 15.72 10.52 22.82
N ALA A 698 17.03 10.70 23.04
CA ALA A 698 17.57 11.90 23.67
C ALA A 698 17.41 13.15 22.80
N LEU A 699 17.63 13.05 21.48
CA LEU A 699 17.34 14.15 20.56
C LEU A 699 15.86 14.53 20.62
N THR A 700 14.97 13.54 20.54
CA THR A 700 13.53 13.75 20.59
C THR A 700 13.10 14.45 21.87
N VAL A 701 13.55 14.00 23.05
CA VAL A 701 13.20 14.66 24.32
C VAL A 701 13.75 16.09 24.40
N LYS A 702 14.95 16.36 23.86
CA LYS A 702 15.46 17.74 23.73
C LYS A 702 14.53 18.62 22.89
N LEU A 703 14.02 18.11 21.77
CA LEU A 703 13.06 18.82 20.93
C LEU A 703 11.72 19.02 21.65
N MET A 704 11.24 18.03 22.41
CA MET A 704 10.02 18.16 23.22
C MET A 704 10.14 19.26 24.29
N HIS A 705 11.26 19.32 25.00
CA HIS A 705 11.51 20.42 25.94
C HIS A 705 11.61 21.78 25.25
N ARG A 706 12.25 21.83 24.08
CA ARG A 706 12.32 23.06 23.28
C ARG A 706 10.94 23.53 22.82
N ALA A 707 10.01 22.63 22.52
CA ALA A 707 8.63 22.97 22.16
C ALA A 707 7.80 23.50 23.34
N GLY A 708 8.23 23.24 24.59
CA GLY A 708 7.54 23.70 25.79
C GLY A 708 7.09 22.60 26.74
N VAL A 709 7.37 21.32 26.48
CA VAL A 709 7.07 20.24 27.44
C VAL A 709 7.93 20.43 28.70
N PRO A 710 7.34 20.61 29.90
CA PRO A 710 8.12 20.83 31.12
C PRO A 710 9.03 19.64 31.46
N GLN A 711 10.22 19.90 32.00
CA GLN A 711 11.12 18.84 32.48
C GLN A 711 10.52 18.01 33.62
N THR A 712 9.62 18.59 34.41
CA THR A 712 8.90 17.86 35.46
C THR A 712 7.83 16.92 34.88
N ALA A 713 7.30 17.24 33.69
CA ALA A 713 6.29 16.44 32.99
C ALA A 713 6.91 15.37 32.08
N LEU A 714 8.15 15.52 31.63
CA LEU A 714 8.83 14.52 30.81
C LEU A 714 10.29 14.38 31.25
N GLN A 715 10.69 13.18 31.64
CA GLN A 715 12.07 12.87 32.02
C GLN A 715 12.58 11.65 31.25
N LEU A 716 13.81 11.72 30.75
CA LEU A 716 14.45 10.63 30.02
C LEU A 716 15.40 9.86 30.94
N LEU A 717 15.26 8.53 30.95
CA LEU A 717 16.07 7.60 31.72
C LEU A 717 16.66 6.52 30.80
N PRO A 718 17.74 6.81 30.04
CA PRO A 718 18.39 5.80 29.22
C PRO A 718 18.97 4.68 30.10
N GLY A 719 18.80 3.42 29.74
CA GLY A 719 19.39 2.31 30.51
C GLY A 719 18.75 0.96 30.24
N GLY A 720 19.40 -0.11 30.69
CA GLY A 720 18.94 -1.48 30.43
C GLY A 720 17.76 -1.94 31.30
N ALA A 721 17.56 -3.26 31.37
CA ALA A 721 16.46 -3.90 32.09
C ALA A 721 16.38 -3.51 33.58
N ARG A 722 17.52 -3.23 34.23
CA ARG A 722 17.57 -2.80 35.64
C ARG A 722 16.80 -1.51 35.89
N ILE A 723 16.86 -0.55 34.97
CA ILE A 723 16.17 0.75 35.09
C ILE A 723 14.68 0.57 34.82
N GLY A 724 14.32 -0.21 33.78
CA GLY A 724 12.93 -0.56 33.53
C GLY A 724 12.26 -1.24 34.72
N ALA A 725 12.93 -2.23 35.33
CA ALA A 725 12.42 -2.95 36.49
C ALA A 725 12.24 -2.04 37.72
N ALA A 726 13.19 -1.12 37.97
CA ALA A 726 13.07 -0.16 39.07
C ALA A 726 11.86 0.76 38.91
N LEU A 727 11.61 1.25 37.69
CA LEU A 727 10.43 2.07 37.38
C LEU A 727 9.13 1.29 37.56
N THR A 728 9.02 0.08 37.01
CA THR A 728 7.80 -0.72 37.06
C THR A 728 7.52 -1.35 38.43
N SER A 729 8.43 -1.17 39.40
CA SER A 729 8.30 -1.67 40.77
C SER A 729 8.07 -0.55 41.78
N ASP A 730 7.89 0.70 41.36
CA ASP A 730 7.63 1.81 42.27
C ASP A 730 6.11 1.99 42.52
N PRO A 731 5.67 2.08 43.79
CA PRO A 731 4.25 2.19 44.14
C PRO A 731 3.60 3.51 43.73
N SER A 732 4.36 4.55 43.39
CA SER A 732 3.85 5.85 42.96
C SER A 732 3.46 5.91 41.47
N ILE A 733 3.80 4.88 40.69
CA ILE A 733 3.46 4.83 39.27
C ILE A 733 1.96 4.61 39.09
N GLY A 734 1.34 5.51 38.34
CA GLY A 734 -0.07 5.48 37.95
C GLY A 734 -0.35 4.62 36.72
N GLY A 735 0.67 4.23 35.95
CA GLY A 735 0.52 3.28 34.85
C GLY A 735 1.81 3.03 34.06
N VAL A 736 1.80 1.98 33.23
CA VAL A 736 2.92 1.61 32.36
C VAL A 736 2.43 1.42 30.94
N ALA A 737 3.09 2.08 29.99
CA ALA A 737 2.99 1.79 28.56
C ALA A 737 4.29 1.10 28.11
N PHE A 738 4.18 -0.14 27.66
CA PHE A 738 5.30 -0.98 27.25
C PHE A 738 5.08 -1.48 25.82
N THR A 739 6.15 -1.45 25.03
CA THR A 739 6.19 -2.17 23.75
C THR A 739 7.49 -2.96 23.64
N GLY A 740 7.37 -4.28 23.39
CA GLY A 740 8.52 -5.18 23.32
C GLY A 740 8.11 -6.66 23.41
N SER A 741 8.98 -7.54 23.91
CA SER A 741 8.68 -8.98 23.90
C SER A 741 7.63 -9.39 24.95
N THR A 742 6.81 -10.39 24.62
CA THR A 742 5.79 -10.97 25.51
C THR A 742 6.39 -11.40 26.85
N GLY A 743 7.57 -12.05 26.84
CA GLY A 743 8.24 -12.45 28.06
C GLY A 743 8.66 -11.27 28.96
N THR A 744 8.94 -10.09 28.39
CA THR A 744 9.23 -8.88 29.17
C THR A 744 7.95 -8.25 29.72
N ALA A 745 6.87 -8.22 28.93
CA ALA A 745 5.56 -7.75 29.39
C ALA A 745 5.06 -8.55 30.61
N LEU A 746 5.23 -9.87 30.61
CA LEU A 746 4.87 -10.74 31.75
C LEU A 746 5.70 -10.42 33.01
N ARG A 747 7.00 -10.13 32.85
CA ARG A 747 7.84 -9.71 34.00
C ARG A 747 7.43 -8.35 34.54
N ILE A 748 7.10 -7.40 33.67
CA ILE A 748 6.57 -6.09 34.08
C ILE A 748 5.25 -6.26 34.83
N ARG A 749 4.34 -7.09 34.30
CA ARG A 749 3.07 -7.41 34.95
C ARG A 749 3.26 -7.99 36.35
N ALA A 750 4.19 -8.93 36.52
CA ALA A 750 4.51 -9.50 37.83
C ALA A 750 5.06 -8.46 38.83
N ALA A 751 5.99 -7.61 38.39
CA ALA A 751 6.54 -6.54 39.23
C ALA A 751 5.46 -5.53 39.66
N MET A 752 4.60 -5.09 38.73
CA MET A 752 3.49 -4.19 39.04
C MET A 752 2.48 -4.83 40.01
N ALA A 753 2.17 -6.11 39.81
CA ALA A 753 1.25 -6.85 40.67
C ALA A 753 1.78 -6.99 42.11
N GLU A 754 3.09 -6.97 42.31
CA GLU A 754 3.72 -7.03 43.64
C GLU A 754 3.81 -5.65 44.29
N HIS A 755 4.11 -4.61 43.52
CA HIS A 755 4.53 -3.32 44.08
C HIS A 755 3.57 -2.14 43.83
N CYS A 756 2.99 -2.01 42.64
CA CYS A 756 2.10 -0.88 42.28
C CYS A 756 0.71 -1.03 42.92
N ALA A 757 -0.13 0.00 42.95
CA ALA A 757 -1.51 -0.15 43.43
C ALA A 757 -2.27 -1.25 42.62
N PRO A 758 -3.08 -2.12 43.26
CA PRO A 758 -3.82 -3.13 42.50
C PRO A 758 -4.73 -2.47 41.45
N GLY A 759 -4.70 -2.95 40.22
CA GLY A 759 -5.46 -2.37 39.10
C GLY A 759 -4.75 -1.23 38.36
N THR A 760 -3.49 -0.89 38.69
CA THR A 760 -2.66 0.04 37.92
C THR A 760 -2.62 -0.39 36.44
N PRO A 761 -3.00 0.50 35.50
CA PRO A 761 -3.00 0.22 34.07
C PRO A 761 -1.64 -0.25 33.53
N LEU A 762 -1.68 -1.36 32.78
CA LEU A 762 -0.62 -1.80 31.89
C LEU A 762 -1.16 -1.80 30.46
N ILE A 763 -0.51 -1.05 29.58
CA ILE A 763 -0.63 -1.17 28.12
C ILE A 763 0.62 -1.92 27.68
N ALA A 764 0.47 -3.14 27.19
CA ALA A 764 1.58 -3.95 26.71
C ALA A 764 1.30 -4.40 25.28
N GLU A 765 1.99 -3.78 24.32
CA GLU A 765 1.99 -4.18 22.92
C GLU A 765 3.21 -5.06 22.65
N THR A 766 3.02 -6.23 22.05
CA THR A 766 4.10 -7.23 21.93
C THR A 766 4.18 -7.83 20.53
N GLY A 767 4.88 -8.98 20.39
CA GLY A 767 5.20 -9.57 19.10
C GLY A 767 4.06 -10.35 18.44
N GLY A 768 4.34 -10.94 17.29
CA GLY A 768 3.38 -11.78 16.56
C GLY A 768 4.06 -12.82 15.67
N ILE A 769 3.42 -13.98 15.52
CA ILE A 769 3.75 -14.93 14.44
C ILE A 769 2.81 -14.65 13.28
N ASN A 770 3.04 -13.52 12.60
CA ASN A 770 2.11 -12.99 11.61
C ASN A 770 2.07 -13.87 10.36
N ALA A 771 0.87 -14.15 9.88
CA ALA A 771 0.65 -15.02 8.73
C ALA A 771 0.07 -14.26 7.54
N MET A 772 0.33 -14.76 6.33
CA MET A 772 -0.34 -14.32 5.11
C MET A 772 -0.89 -15.53 4.36
N ILE A 773 -2.15 -15.49 3.94
CA ILE A 773 -2.75 -16.50 3.06
C ILE A 773 -2.83 -15.95 1.65
N VAL A 774 -2.33 -16.73 0.69
CA VAL A 774 -2.42 -16.45 -0.75
C VAL A 774 -3.15 -17.60 -1.43
N ASP A 775 -4.28 -17.30 -2.04
CA ASP A 775 -5.02 -18.27 -2.84
C ASP A 775 -4.71 -18.17 -4.34
N SER A 776 -5.28 -19.08 -5.13
CA SER A 776 -5.04 -19.19 -6.57
C SER A 776 -5.61 -18.06 -7.43
N THR A 777 -6.42 -17.16 -6.86
CA THR A 777 -6.98 -15.99 -7.57
C THR A 777 -6.08 -14.77 -7.52
N ALA A 778 -5.12 -14.74 -6.59
CA ALA A 778 -4.25 -13.60 -6.38
C ALA A 778 -3.30 -13.37 -7.57
N LEU A 779 -2.99 -12.09 -7.84
CA LEU A 779 -2.01 -11.71 -8.87
C LEU A 779 -0.57 -11.93 -8.37
N PRO A 780 0.21 -12.89 -8.92
CA PRO A 780 1.52 -13.25 -8.38
C PRO A 780 2.49 -12.06 -8.25
N GLU A 781 2.47 -11.12 -9.21
CA GLU A 781 3.37 -9.98 -9.23
C GLU A 781 3.10 -8.95 -8.12
N GLN A 782 1.83 -8.80 -7.70
CA GLN A 782 1.43 -7.97 -6.55
C GLN A 782 1.73 -8.69 -5.23
N VAL A 783 1.44 -9.99 -5.18
CA VAL A 783 1.70 -10.85 -4.01
C VAL A 783 3.18 -10.89 -3.68
N VAL A 784 4.05 -11.15 -4.67
CA VAL A 784 5.50 -11.22 -4.46
C VAL A 784 6.05 -9.90 -3.92
N GLN A 785 5.59 -8.77 -4.44
CA GLN A 785 5.97 -7.45 -3.91
C GLN A 785 5.55 -7.31 -2.44
N SER A 786 4.28 -7.63 -2.13
CA SER A 786 3.73 -7.55 -0.77
C SER A 786 4.47 -8.46 0.23
N ILE A 787 4.87 -9.66 -0.21
CA ILE A 787 5.65 -10.61 0.60
C ILE A 787 7.06 -10.09 0.85
N VAL A 788 7.74 -9.57 -0.19
CA VAL A 788 9.11 -9.04 -0.06
C VAL A 788 9.15 -7.86 0.89
N GLU A 789 8.23 -6.91 0.74
CA GLU A 789 8.08 -5.78 1.65
C GLU A 789 7.79 -6.25 3.08
N SER A 790 6.78 -7.12 3.25
CA SER A 790 6.35 -7.56 4.59
C SER A 790 7.37 -8.45 5.29
N GLY A 791 8.15 -9.25 4.56
CA GLY A 791 9.08 -10.23 5.11
C GLY A 791 10.50 -9.71 5.33
N PHE A 792 10.97 -8.79 4.48
CA PHE A 792 12.40 -8.42 4.44
C PHE A 792 12.70 -6.95 4.67
N GLN A 793 11.73 -6.03 4.51
CA GLN A 793 11.95 -4.61 4.81
C GLN A 793 12.34 -4.43 6.28
N SER A 794 13.24 -3.48 6.56
CA SER A 794 13.85 -3.28 7.89
C SER A 794 14.57 -4.54 8.43
N ALA A 795 15.07 -5.40 7.55
CA ALA A 795 15.59 -6.73 7.88
C ALA A 795 14.58 -7.59 8.67
N GLY A 796 13.28 -7.46 8.37
CA GLY A 796 12.21 -8.19 9.07
C GLY A 796 12.04 -7.79 10.54
N GLN A 797 12.64 -6.68 10.99
CA GLN A 797 12.61 -6.21 12.38
C GLN A 797 11.38 -5.34 12.68
N ARG A 798 10.21 -5.71 12.13
CA ARG A 798 8.92 -5.09 12.44
C ARG A 798 8.08 -6.11 13.19
N CYS A 799 7.35 -5.66 14.22
CA CYS A 799 6.39 -6.54 14.91
C CYS A 799 5.29 -7.02 13.94
N SER A 800 4.99 -6.26 12.89
CA SER A 800 4.04 -6.59 11.82
C SER A 800 4.61 -7.43 10.65
N ALA A 801 5.92 -7.74 10.66
CA ALA A 801 6.55 -8.44 9.56
C ALA A 801 5.97 -9.84 9.34
N LEU A 802 5.88 -10.26 8.08
CA LEU A 802 5.39 -11.57 7.67
C LEU A 802 6.34 -12.67 8.13
N ARG A 803 5.84 -13.61 8.94
CA ARG A 803 6.61 -14.74 9.49
C ARG A 803 6.28 -16.05 8.79
N CYS A 804 5.01 -16.28 8.50
CA CYS A 804 4.51 -17.53 7.91
C CYS A 804 3.60 -17.25 6.70
N LEU A 805 4.09 -17.57 5.50
CA LEU A 805 3.31 -17.51 4.26
C LEU A 805 2.64 -18.86 4.00
N TYR A 806 1.33 -18.85 3.86
CA TYR A 806 0.54 -19.97 3.35
C TYR A 806 0.18 -19.74 1.89
N VAL A 807 0.63 -20.63 1.01
CA VAL A 807 0.32 -20.56 -0.43
C VAL A 807 -0.55 -21.74 -0.83
N GLN A 808 -1.62 -21.48 -1.59
CA GLN A 808 -2.42 -22.55 -2.16
C GLN A 808 -1.56 -23.40 -3.10
N GLN A 809 -1.65 -24.72 -2.95
CA GLN A 809 -0.78 -25.69 -3.61
C GLN A 809 -0.77 -25.53 -5.14
N ASP A 810 -1.89 -25.13 -5.75
CA ASP A 810 -2.08 -25.01 -7.19
C ASP A 810 -1.20 -23.92 -7.84
N ILE A 811 -0.75 -22.92 -7.07
CA ILE A 811 0.09 -21.81 -7.56
C ILE A 811 1.47 -21.76 -6.89
N ALA A 812 1.74 -22.66 -5.93
CA ALA A 812 2.90 -22.55 -5.05
C ALA A 812 4.24 -22.60 -5.78
N GLU A 813 4.40 -23.47 -6.78
CA GLU A 813 5.67 -23.62 -7.50
C GLU A 813 6.10 -22.34 -8.22
N ASP A 814 5.20 -21.79 -9.05
CA ASP A 814 5.49 -20.59 -9.85
C ASP A 814 5.60 -19.33 -8.97
N LEU A 815 4.72 -19.20 -7.96
CA LEU A 815 4.77 -18.07 -7.03
C LEU A 815 6.07 -18.07 -6.23
N VAL A 816 6.46 -19.21 -5.64
CA VAL A 816 7.68 -19.30 -4.83
C VAL A 816 8.93 -19.08 -5.69
N LYS A 817 8.93 -19.57 -6.94
CA LYS A 817 10.02 -19.29 -7.88
C LYS A 817 10.16 -17.79 -8.17
N MET A 818 9.05 -17.09 -8.41
CA MET A 818 9.05 -15.64 -8.60
C MET A 818 9.51 -14.90 -7.35
N LEU A 819 9.03 -15.32 -6.17
CA LEU A 819 9.43 -14.78 -4.88
C LEU A 819 10.93 -14.91 -4.62
N ILE A 820 11.51 -16.10 -4.85
CA ILE A 820 12.95 -16.32 -4.70
C ILE A 820 13.74 -15.42 -5.64
N GLY A 821 13.30 -15.29 -6.91
CA GLY A 821 13.97 -14.41 -7.87
C GLY A 821 13.87 -12.92 -7.52
N ALA A 822 12.76 -12.48 -6.92
CA ALA A 822 12.57 -11.12 -6.44
C ALA A 822 13.43 -10.84 -5.19
N MET A 823 13.49 -11.79 -4.25
CA MET A 823 14.39 -11.74 -3.09
C MET A 823 15.86 -11.64 -3.54
N GLN A 824 16.26 -12.38 -4.57
CA GLN A 824 17.62 -12.31 -5.15
C GLN A 824 17.96 -10.96 -5.78
N ALA A 825 16.97 -10.14 -6.09
CA ALA A 825 17.17 -8.79 -6.63
C ALA A 825 17.31 -7.72 -5.53
N LEU A 826 17.27 -8.10 -4.24
CA LEU A 826 17.48 -7.19 -3.11
C LEU A 826 18.97 -6.92 -2.88
N ASN A 827 19.28 -5.67 -2.56
CA ASN A 827 20.62 -5.22 -2.18
C ASN A 827 20.73 -5.08 -0.67
N MET A 828 21.74 -5.76 -0.11
CA MET A 828 22.12 -5.61 1.29
C MET A 828 23.32 -4.68 1.40
N GLY A 829 23.33 -3.79 2.40
CA GLY A 829 24.44 -2.85 2.57
C GLY A 829 24.22 -1.79 3.63
N ASP A 830 24.99 -0.71 3.52
CA ASP A 830 24.89 0.44 4.41
C ASP A 830 23.53 1.14 4.20
N PRO A 831 22.69 1.25 5.25
CA PRO A 831 21.39 1.90 5.17
C PRO A 831 21.46 3.39 4.83
N TRP A 832 22.64 4.03 4.90
CA TRP A 832 22.83 5.40 4.41
C TRP A 832 22.51 5.54 2.92
N HIS A 833 22.74 4.50 2.11
CA HIS A 833 22.52 4.55 0.67
C HIS A 833 21.09 4.20 0.29
N LEU A 834 20.47 5.02 -0.57
CA LEU A 834 19.13 4.75 -1.13
C LEU A 834 19.04 3.40 -1.85
N SER A 835 20.15 2.91 -2.41
CA SER A 835 20.20 1.62 -3.12
C SER A 835 20.16 0.39 -2.21
N THR A 836 20.22 0.58 -0.89
CA THR A 836 20.15 -0.51 0.09
C THR A 836 18.70 -0.83 0.42
N ASP A 837 18.29 -2.06 0.17
CA ASP A 837 16.94 -2.54 0.46
C ASP A 837 16.85 -3.18 1.86
N VAL A 838 17.91 -3.88 2.27
CA VAL A 838 17.97 -4.61 3.54
C VAL A 838 19.22 -4.21 4.32
N GLY A 839 19.00 -3.53 5.46
CA GLY A 839 20.04 -3.13 6.40
C GLY A 839 20.48 -4.26 7.35
N PRO A 840 21.27 -3.93 8.38
CA PRO A 840 21.71 -4.88 9.40
C PRO A 840 20.58 -5.23 10.38
N VAL A 841 20.76 -6.30 11.16
CA VAL A 841 20.02 -6.49 12.41
C VAL A 841 20.67 -5.70 13.55
N ILE A 842 19.89 -5.34 14.57
CA ILE A 842 20.27 -4.31 15.54
C ILE A 842 21.57 -4.59 16.32
N ASP A 843 21.83 -5.85 16.69
CA ASP A 843 22.99 -6.22 17.48
C ASP A 843 23.41 -7.68 17.26
N GLN A 844 24.52 -8.07 17.91
CA GLN A 844 25.09 -9.41 17.80
C GLN A 844 24.21 -10.48 18.47
N THR A 845 23.41 -10.12 19.47
CA THR A 845 22.49 -11.05 20.15
C THR A 845 21.36 -11.42 19.22
N ALA A 846 20.72 -10.43 18.58
CA ALA A 846 19.71 -10.64 17.55
C ALA A 846 20.28 -11.48 16.40
N ARG A 847 21.45 -11.10 15.87
CA ARG A 847 22.14 -11.86 14.82
C ARG A 847 22.33 -13.33 15.19
N LYS A 848 22.79 -13.62 16.41
CA LYS A 848 23.02 -14.98 16.86
C LYS A 848 21.72 -15.78 16.90
N VAL A 849 20.66 -15.25 17.52
CA VAL A 849 19.36 -15.94 17.64
C VAL A 849 18.80 -16.30 16.27
N ILE A 850 18.87 -15.36 15.32
CA ILE A 850 18.33 -15.58 13.96
C ILE A 850 19.21 -16.57 13.19
N THR A 851 20.54 -16.44 13.29
CA THR A 851 21.47 -17.35 12.59
C THR A 851 21.35 -18.77 13.13
N ASP A 852 21.24 -18.97 14.45
CA ASP A 852 21.04 -20.29 15.06
C ASP A 852 19.77 -20.97 14.51
N HIS A 853 18.68 -20.21 14.32
CA HIS A 853 17.43 -20.72 13.73
C HIS A 853 17.60 -21.14 12.26
N ILE A 854 18.33 -20.33 11.48
CA ILE A 854 18.66 -20.64 10.08
C ILE A 854 19.56 -21.88 10.00
N GLU A 855 20.58 -22.02 10.86
CA GLU A 855 21.47 -23.18 10.88
C GLU A 855 20.71 -24.47 11.23
N ALA A 856 19.78 -24.41 12.18
CA ALA A 856 18.92 -25.54 12.51
C ALA A 856 18.11 -26.00 11.27
N ALA A 857 17.43 -25.06 10.61
CA ALA A 857 16.69 -25.35 9.38
C ALA A 857 17.58 -25.85 8.24
N ARG A 858 18.81 -25.36 8.13
CA ARG A 858 19.81 -25.84 7.15
C ARG A 858 20.23 -27.27 7.42
N SER A 859 20.48 -27.62 8.68
CA SER A 859 20.84 -28.98 9.07
C SER A 859 19.72 -29.99 8.78
N GLU A 860 18.47 -29.52 8.77
CA GLU A 860 17.26 -30.30 8.46
C GLU A 860 16.90 -30.28 6.96
N GLY A 861 17.68 -29.58 6.12
CA GLY A 861 17.42 -29.50 4.67
C GLY A 861 16.20 -28.67 4.28
N ARG A 862 15.76 -27.75 5.15
CA ARG A 862 14.54 -26.93 4.95
C ARG A 862 14.77 -25.59 4.26
N ILE A 863 16.01 -25.17 4.03
CA ILE A 863 16.32 -23.90 3.35
C ILE A 863 15.92 -23.98 1.88
N MET A 864 15.05 -23.06 1.44
CA MET A 864 14.64 -22.94 0.04
C MET A 864 15.51 -21.95 -0.72
N ALA A 865 15.84 -20.82 -0.09
CA ALA A 865 16.71 -19.80 -0.65
C ALA A 865 17.32 -18.95 0.47
N GLU A 866 18.53 -18.44 0.24
CA GLU A 866 19.26 -17.59 1.18
C GLU A 866 20.16 -16.64 0.37
N LEU A 867 20.15 -15.35 0.70
CA LEU A 867 21.06 -14.38 0.09
C LEU A 867 22.48 -14.46 0.69
N THR A 868 23.41 -13.71 0.12
CA THR A 868 24.73 -13.51 0.73
C THR A 868 24.73 -12.24 1.58
N ALA A 869 24.93 -12.39 2.88
CA ALA A 869 25.06 -11.26 3.80
C ALA A 869 26.47 -10.64 3.74
N PRO A 870 26.60 -9.31 3.91
CA PRO A 870 27.88 -8.67 4.19
C PRO A 870 28.57 -9.27 5.43
N GLN A 871 29.90 -9.35 5.40
CA GLN A 871 30.69 -9.90 6.52
C GLN A 871 30.97 -8.88 7.63
N HIS A 872 31.01 -7.59 7.28
CA HIS A 872 31.24 -6.49 8.21
C HIS A 872 29.89 -5.95 8.71
N GLY A 873 29.77 -5.67 10.01
CA GLY A 873 28.50 -5.34 10.65
C GLY A 873 27.67 -6.55 11.08
N THR A 874 26.49 -6.29 11.64
CA THR A 874 25.56 -7.30 12.15
C THR A 874 24.50 -7.63 11.11
N PHE A 875 24.89 -8.17 9.96
CA PHE A 875 23.94 -8.57 8.91
C PHE A 875 23.48 -10.03 9.05
N VAL A 876 22.23 -10.28 8.65
CA VAL A 876 21.65 -11.61 8.44
C VAL A 876 21.01 -11.64 7.06
N ALA A 877 21.28 -12.69 6.29
CA ALA A 877 20.75 -12.83 4.94
C ALA A 877 19.23 -13.05 4.96
N PRO A 878 18.45 -12.36 4.09
CA PRO A 878 17.11 -12.78 3.75
C PRO A 878 17.07 -14.27 3.41
N THR A 879 16.25 -15.01 4.15
CA THR A 879 16.20 -16.48 4.10
C THR A 879 14.76 -16.95 4.00
N ILE A 880 14.51 -17.91 3.11
CA ILE A 880 13.23 -18.60 2.95
C ILE A 880 13.36 -20.04 3.43
N ILE A 881 12.50 -20.43 4.37
CA ILE A 881 12.50 -21.74 5.02
C ILE A 881 11.19 -22.46 4.74
N LYS A 882 11.25 -23.71 4.30
CA LYS A 882 10.07 -24.57 4.17
C LYS A 882 9.65 -25.11 5.53
N ILE A 883 8.35 -25.09 5.81
CA ILE A 883 7.71 -25.69 6.99
C ILE A 883 6.42 -26.41 6.56
N ASP A 884 5.86 -27.26 7.42
CA ASP A 884 4.59 -27.95 7.16
C ASP A 884 3.39 -27.06 7.53
N GLY A 885 3.56 -26.20 8.54
CA GLY A 885 2.58 -25.20 8.94
C GLY A 885 3.09 -24.33 10.08
N ILE A 886 2.36 -23.27 10.43
CA ILE A 886 2.71 -22.31 11.48
C ILE A 886 2.93 -22.96 12.85
N ALA A 887 2.37 -24.15 13.09
CA ALA A 887 2.61 -24.93 14.30
C ALA A 887 4.07 -25.39 14.48
N ASP A 888 4.90 -25.34 13.43
CA ASP A 888 6.35 -25.59 13.51
C ASP A 888 7.12 -24.40 14.11
N LEU A 889 6.45 -23.28 14.36
CA LEU A 889 7.03 -22.05 14.89
C LEU A 889 6.67 -21.88 16.37
N ASP A 890 7.54 -22.32 17.27
CA ASP A 890 7.32 -22.21 18.72
C ASP A 890 7.43 -20.76 19.25
N LYS A 891 8.08 -19.88 18.50
CA LYS A 891 8.37 -18.49 18.90
C LYS A 891 8.57 -17.59 17.70
N GLU A 892 8.45 -16.29 17.92
CA GLU A 892 8.80 -15.27 16.93
C GLU A 892 10.32 -15.27 16.64
N ILE A 893 10.68 -15.27 15.35
CA ILE A 893 12.04 -15.03 14.85
C ILE A 893 12.08 -13.61 14.29
N PHE A 894 12.68 -12.69 15.05
CA PHE A 894 12.69 -11.26 14.76
C PHE A 894 13.82 -10.86 13.79
N GLY A 895 13.72 -11.32 12.54
CA GLY A 895 14.72 -11.09 11.50
C GLY A 895 14.18 -11.35 10.09
N PRO A 896 15.04 -11.30 9.05
CA PRO A 896 14.62 -11.42 7.65
C PRO A 896 14.44 -12.90 7.26
N VAL A 897 13.60 -13.62 8.00
CA VAL A 897 13.34 -15.06 7.83
C VAL A 897 11.86 -15.27 7.52
N LEU A 898 11.57 -15.71 6.30
CA LEU A 898 10.23 -16.03 5.84
C LEU A 898 10.04 -17.55 5.85
N HIS A 899 8.99 -18.03 6.51
CA HIS A 899 8.61 -19.43 6.46
C HIS A 899 7.48 -19.65 5.46
N ILE A 900 7.53 -20.74 4.69
CA ILE A 900 6.52 -21.06 3.69
C ILE A 900 5.90 -22.43 3.98
N ALA A 901 4.58 -22.45 4.07
CA ALA A 901 3.73 -23.63 4.10
C ALA A 901 2.78 -23.62 2.89
N THR A 902 2.27 -24.79 2.52
CA THR A 902 1.27 -24.92 1.45
C THR A 902 -0.01 -25.55 1.95
N PHE A 903 -1.14 -25.16 1.38
CA PHE A 903 -2.45 -25.73 1.72
C PHE A 903 -3.27 -26.05 0.45
N LYS A 904 -4.24 -26.97 0.55
CA LYS A 904 -5.20 -27.23 -0.54
C LYS A 904 -6.39 -26.27 -0.43
N GLY A 905 -7.02 -25.88 -1.54
CA GLY A 905 -8.14 -24.92 -1.55
C GLY A 905 -9.21 -25.17 -0.47
N GLY A 906 -9.69 -26.41 -0.34
CA GLY A 906 -10.67 -26.81 0.69
C GLY A 906 -10.13 -26.93 2.13
N GLN A 907 -8.93 -26.44 2.44
CA GLN A 907 -8.29 -26.51 3.76
C GLN A 907 -8.06 -25.13 4.39
N ILE A 908 -8.56 -24.05 3.79
CA ILE A 908 -8.36 -22.68 4.31
C ILE A 908 -8.79 -22.54 5.78
N ASP A 909 -9.90 -23.16 6.18
CA ASP A 909 -10.37 -23.16 7.56
C ASP A 909 -9.39 -23.80 8.55
N LYS A 910 -8.73 -24.89 8.13
CA LYS A 910 -7.70 -25.54 8.96
C LYS A 910 -6.47 -24.66 9.12
N VAL A 911 -6.15 -23.86 8.09
CA VAL A 911 -5.06 -22.88 8.15
C VAL A 911 -5.43 -21.77 9.13
N ILE A 912 -6.65 -21.24 9.06
CA ILE A 912 -7.14 -20.22 10.00
C ILE A 912 -7.09 -20.76 11.44
N ASP A 913 -7.58 -21.98 11.66
CA ASP A 913 -7.54 -22.62 12.99
C ASP A 913 -6.11 -22.76 13.53
N ALA A 914 -5.16 -23.15 12.66
CA ALA A 914 -3.75 -23.25 13.04
C ALA A 914 -3.12 -21.90 13.38
N ILE A 915 -3.49 -20.83 12.65
CA ILE A 915 -3.03 -19.46 12.91
C ILE A 915 -3.54 -18.98 14.27
N ASN A 916 -4.86 -19.09 14.51
CA ASN A 916 -5.47 -18.68 15.78
C ASN A 916 -4.91 -19.49 16.97
N ALA A 917 -4.61 -20.79 16.76
CA ALA A 917 -4.06 -21.67 17.79
C ALA A 917 -2.65 -21.26 18.28
N THR A 918 -1.93 -20.40 17.55
CA THR A 918 -0.65 -19.84 18.04
C THR A 918 -0.84 -18.95 19.27
N GLY A 919 -2.06 -18.44 19.49
CA GLY A 919 -2.39 -17.48 20.53
C GLY A 919 -1.91 -16.06 20.26
N TYR A 920 -1.13 -15.83 19.19
CA TYR A 920 -0.79 -14.50 18.69
C TYR A 920 -1.89 -13.99 17.76
N GLY A 921 -1.96 -12.67 17.59
CA GLY A 921 -2.99 -12.02 16.80
C GLY A 921 -2.68 -10.56 16.51
N LEU A 922 -1.51 -10.28 15.90
CA LEU A 922 -1.07 -8.92 15.60
C LEU A 922 -1.45 -8.49 14.18
N THR A 923 -0.71 -8.95 13.16
CA THR A 923 -1.05 -8.70 11.75
C THR A 923 -1.36 -9.97 10.97
N PHE A 924 -2.25 -9.83 9.99
CA PHE A 924 -2.62 -10.90 9.06
C PHE A 924 -2.80 -10.35 7.65
N GLY A 925 -2.23 -11.05 6.66
CA GLY A 925 -2.37 -10.72 5.25
C GLY A 925 -3.27 -11.71 4.50
N LEU A 926 -4.07 -11.22 3.56
CA LEU A 926 -4.85 -12.04 2.64
C LEU A 926 -4.72 -11.52 1.22
N HIS A 927 -4.39 -12.40 0.28
CA HIS A 927 -4.49 -12.10 -1.14
C HIS A 927 -5.52 -13.03 -1.80
N THR A 928 -6.61 -12.42 -2.27
CA THR A 928 -7.73 -13.08 -2.96
C THR A 928 -8.56 -12.06 -3.76
N ARG A 929 -9.23 -12.51 -4.82
CA ARG A 929 -10.21 -11.76 -5.62
C ARG A 929 -11.67 -12.12 -5.29
N ILE A 930 -11.89 -13.01 -4.32
CA ILE A 930 -13.23 -13.50 -3.93
C ILE A 930 -13.67 -12.73 -2.70
N ASP A 931 -14.75 -11.95 -2.80
CA ASP A 931 -15.17 -11.03 -1.73
C ASP A 931 -15.76 -11.80 -0.53
N ASP A 932 -16.54 -12.85 -0.78
CA ASP A 932 -17.06 -13.77 0.23
C ASP A 932 -15.92 -14.42 1.03
N ARG A 933 -14.79 -14.71 0.38
CA ARG A 933 -13.59 -15.24 1.04
C ARG A 933 -12.90 -14.17 1.87
N VAL A 934 -12.84 -12.92 1.41
CA VAL A 934 -12.37 -11.80 2.22
C VAL A 934 -13.21 -11.70 3.49
N GLN A 935 -14.54 -11.69 3.37
CA GLN A 935 -15.44 -11.62 4.51
C GLN A 935 -15.22 -12.80 5.47
N HIS A 936 -15.33 -14.04 4.99
CA HIS A 936 -15.18 -15.25 5.79
C HIS A 936 -13.85 -15.31 6.56
N VAL A 937 -12.74 -15.02 5.87
CA VAL A 937 -11.41 -15.05 6.50
C VAL A 937 -11.27 -13.91 7.51
N CYS A 938 -11.71 -12.70 7.19
CA CYS A 938 -11.62 -11.56 8.10
C CYS A 938 -12.50 -11.70 9.35
N GLU A 939 -13.63 -12.41 9.26
CA GLU A 939 -14.51 -12.69 10.40
C GLU A 939 -13.94 -13.80 11.31
N ARG A 940 -13.24 -14.79 10.74
CA ARG A 940 -12.69 -15.91 11.50
C ARG A 940 -11.28 -15.74 12.06
N VAL A 941 -10.42 -14.97 11.39
CA VAL A 941 -9.03 -14.78 11.86
C VAL A 941 -9.03 -13.91 13.12
N GLU A 942 -8.34 -14.38 14.15
CA GLU A 942 -8.16 -13.69 15.41
C GLU A 942 -6.88 -12.84 15.38
N ALA A 943 -6.93 -11.70 14.68
CA ALA A 943 -5.84 -10.74 14.62
C ALA A 943 -6.34 -9.30 14.71
N GLY A 944 -5.53 -8.43 15.32
CA GLY A 944 -5.87 -7.03 15.50
C GLY A 944 -5.87 -6.22 14.21
N ASN A 945 -4.98 -6.50 13.25
CA ASN A 945 -4.84 -5.75 12.00
C ASN A 945 -4.80 -6.70 10.80
N LEU A 946 -5.80 -6.59 9.92
CA LEU A 946 -5.94 -7.42 8.73
C LEU A 946 -5.72 -6.57 7.47
N TYR A 947 -4.96 -7.11 6.52
CA TYR A 947 -4.58 -6.43 5.28
C TYR A 947 -4.94 -7.30 4.08
N VAL A 948 -5.75 -6.76 3.17
CA VAL A 948 -6.27 -7.49 2.02
C VAL A 948 -5.71 -6.88 0.72
N ASN A 949 -5.09 -7.74 -0.09
CA ASN A 949 -4.49 -7.42 -1.38
C ASN A 949 -3.38 -6.35 -1.35
N ARG A 950 -2.67 -6.25 -0.22
CA ARG A 950 -1.55 -5.33 0.00
C ARG A 950 -0.54 -5.94 0.98
N ASN A 951 0.59 -5.26 1.18
CA ASN A 951 1.51 -5.60 2.29
C ASN A 951 0.82 -5.43 3.66
N GLN A 952 1.39 -6.06 4.69
CA GLN A 952 0.84 -6.08 6.05
C GLN A 952 1.65 -5.26 7.07
N ILE A 953 2.41 -4.26 6.59
CA ILE A 953 3.28 -3.41 7.40
C ILE A 953 2.92 -1.93 7.21
N GLY A 954 3.45 -1.05 8.07
CA GLY A 954 3.28 0.40 7.91
C GLY A 954 1.86 0.90 8.19
N ALA A 955 1.27 0.48 9.30
CA ALA A 955 -0.02 0.98 9.75
C ALA A 955 0.03 2.51 9.98
N ILE A 956 -0.97 3.24 9.45
CA ILE A 956 -1.05 4.69 9.54
C ILE A 956 -1.94 5.10 10.72
N VAL A 957 -1.40 5.96 11.59
CA VAL A 957 -2.09 6.46 12.79
C VAL A 957 -3.44 7.12 12.44
N GLY A 958 -4.51 6.74 13.13
CA GLY A 958 -5.86 7.25 12.91
C GLY A 958 -6.57 6.70 11.66
N SER A 959 -5.89 5.92 10.81
CA SER A 959 -6.46 5.26 9.63
C SER A 959 -6.47 3.73 9.79
N GLN A 960 -5.35 3.18 10.27
CA GLN A 960 -5.22 1.78 10.67
C GLN A 960 -4.70 1.68 12.11
N PRO A 961 -5.52 2.00 13.14
CA PRO A 961 -5.15 1.83 14.54
C PRO A 961 -4.47 0.48 14.78
N PHE A 962 -3.30 0.51 15.42
CA PHE A 962 -2.40 -0.63 15.44
C PHE A 962 -2.31 -1.25 16.83
N GLY A 963 -2.41 -2.57 16.88
CA GLY A 963 -2.31 -3.34 18.13
C GLY A 963 -2.97 -4.70 17.98
N GLY A 964 -2.50 -5.69 18.74
CA GLY A 964 -2.94 -7.07 18.61
C GLY A 964 -3.93 -7.52 19.68
N GLU A 965 -4.31 -8.80 19.61
CA GLU A 965 -5.06 -9.52 20.64
C GLU A 965 -4.28 -10.75 21.14
N GLY A 966 -4.76 -11.38 22.22
CA GLY A 966 -4.12 -12.56 22.80
C GLY A 966 -2.70 -12.28 23.32
N LEU A 967 -1.74 -13.07 22.85
CA LEU A 967 -0.32 -12.92 23.19
C LEU A 967 0.32 -11.68 22.57
N SER A 968 -0.32 -11.04 21.58
CA SER A 968 0.23 -9.90 20.87
C SER A 968 -0.01 -8.57 21.57
N GLY A 969 -0.96 -8.47 22.49
CA GLY A 969 -1.05 -7.28 23.32
C GLY A 969 -2.29 -7.22 24.19
N THR A 970 -2.30 -6.23 25.09
CA THR A 970 -3.46 -5.93 25.93
C THR A 970 -4.48 -5.05 25.22
N GLY A 971 -4.05 -4.26 24.23
CA GLY A 971 -4.73 -3.06 23.80
C GLY A 971 -4.77 -1.99 24.92
N PRO A 972 -5.41 -0.83 24.67
CA PRO A 972 -6.08 -0.44 23.42
C PRO A 972 -5.09 -0.19 22.27
N LYS A 973 -5.58 -0.14 21.03
CA LYS A 973 -4.73 0.10 19.85
C LYS A 973 -4.08 1.48 19.89
N ALA A 974 -2.77 1.54 19.66
CA ALA A 974 -2.06 2.78 19.44
C ALA A 974 -2.58 3.47 18.16
N GLY A 975 -2.74 4.80 18.23
CA GLY A 975 -3.26 5.60 17.12
C GLY A 975 -4.74 5.35 16.85
N GLY A 976 -5.44 4.75 17.81
CA GLY A 976 -6.88 4.52 17.79
C GLY A 976 -7.64 5.40 18.78
N PRO A 977 -8.97 5.46 18.63
CA PRO A 977 -9.82 6.34 19.43
C PRO A 977 -9.87 5.93 20.92
N ASN A 978 -9.58 4.67 21.22
CA ASN A 978 -9.68 4.13 22.58
C ASN A 978 -8.37 4.19 23.37
N TYR A 979 -7.29 4.76 22.81
CA TYR A 979 -5.97 4.76 23.44
C TYR A 979 -5.87 5.71 24.64
N LEU A 980 -6.18 7.01 24.44
CA LEU A 980 -6.05 8.05 25.46
C LEU A 980 -6.85 7.81 26.75
N PRO A 981 -8.09 7.28 26.72
CA PRO A 981 -8.82 6.95 27.94
C PRO A 981 -8.06 6.03 28.90
N ARG A 982 -7.14 5.18 28.41
CA ARG A 982 -6.35 4.27 29.27
C ARG A 982 -5.24 4.99 30.05
N PHE A 983 -4.93 6.23 29.70
CA PHE A 983 -3.97 7.10 30.41
C PHE A 983 -4.65 8.03 31.43
N ALA A 984 -5.97 7.94 31.58
CA ALA A 984 -6.71 8.68 32.60
C ALA A 984 -6.69 7.95 33.96
N GLU A 985 -6.97 8.69 35.02
CA GLU A 985 -7.17 8.15 36.35
C GLU A 985 -8.27 7.07 36.33
N PRO A 986 -8.00 5.86 36.85
CA PRO A 986 -9.04 4.84 36.98
C PRO A 986 -10.13 5.31 37.93
N ASP A 987 -11.39 5.20 37.53
CA ASP A 987 -12.56 5.53 38.37
C ASP A 987 -12.82 4.43 39.41
N VAL A 988 -11.94 4.32 40.42
CA VAL A 988 -11.93 3.22 41.41
C VAL A 988 -13.20 3.21 42.25
N GLU A 989 -13.89 2.07 42.25
CA GLU A 989 -15.12 1.83 43.00
C GLU A 989 -14.84 1.11 44.33
N VAL A 990 -15.62 1.43 45.36
CA VAL A 990 -15.50 0.84 46.71
C VAL A 990 -16.86 0.41 47.25
N ALA A 991 -16.95 -0.85 47.68
CA ALA A 991 -18.12 -1.45 48.29
C ALA A 991 -17.73 -2.35 49.48
N GLU A 992 -18.54 -2.32 50.55
CA GLU A 992 -18.24 -2.99 51.83
C GLU A 992 -19.04 -4.28 52.08
N ALA A 993 -19.94 -4.66 51.16
CA ALA A 993 -20.76 -5.85 51.32
C ALA A 993 -19.89 -7.13 51.33
N THR A 994 -20.45 -8.27 51.72
CA THR A 994 -19.72 -9.54 51.75
C THR A 994 -20.62 -10.69 51.34
N TRP A 995 -20.03 -11.76 50.82
CA TRP A 995 -20.74 -13.00 50.59
C TRP A 995 -20.79 -13.82 51.89
N GLY A 996 -21.95 -14.42 52.18
CA GLY A 996 -22.12 -15.29 53.35
C GLY A 996 -21.56 -16.71 53.16
N GLU A 997 -21.29 -17.11 51.92
CA GLU A 997 -20.81 -18.44 51.55
C GLU A 997 -19.62 -18.34 50.57
N ALA A 998 -18.74 -19.33 50.61
CA ALA A 998 -17.65 -19.47 49.65
C ALA A 998 -18.13 -20.24 48.41
N GLN A 999 -17.66 -19.83 47.22
CA GLN A 999 -17.94 -20.52 45.98
C GLN A 999 -16.74 -21.38 45.58
N ALA A 1000 -16.93 -22.71 45.58
CA ALA A 1000 -15.84 -23.67 45.37
C ALA A 1000 -15.38 -23.84 43.90
N LYS A 1001 -16.16 -23.37 42.92
CA LYS A 1001 -15.82 -23.47 41.50
C LYS A 1001 -15.99 -22.12 40.83
N LEU A 1002 -14.96 -21.69 40.08
CA LEU A 1002 -15.04 -20.51 39.23
C LEU A 1002 -16.18 -20.63 38.21
N PRO A 1003 -16.92 -19.54 37.92
CA PRO A 1003 -17.95 -19.56 36.88
C PRO A 1003 -17.38 -19.95 35.52
N ALA A 1004 -18.04 -20.86 34.81
CA ALA A 1004 -17.61 -21.21 33.45
C ALA A 1004 -17.76 -20.00 32.50
N LEU A 1005 -16.87 -19.90 31.51
CA LEU A 1005 -17.04 -18.93 30.44
C LEU A 1005 -18.23 -19.33 29.56
N PRO A 1006 -19.15 -18.41 29.24
CA PRO A 1006 -20.14 -18.66 28.21
C PRO A 1006 -19.43 -18.83 26.85
N PRO A 1007 -20.10 -19.46 25.87
CA PRO A 1007 -19.64 -19.42 24.48
C PRO A 1007 -19.36 -17.98 24.07
N HIS A 1008 -18.21 -17.76 23.45
CA HIS A 1008 -17.84 -16.44 22.96
C HIS A 1008 -18.72 -16.10 21.75
N ASP A 1009 -19.40 -14.95 21.80
CA ASP A 1009 -20.17 -14.40 20.70
C ASP A 1009 -19.37 -13.26 20.06
N PRO A 1010 -18.75 -13.48 18.89
CA PRO A 1010 -17.94 -12.48 18.21
C PRO A 1010 -18.81 -11.53 17.36
N THR A 1011 -20.11 -11.37 17.64
CA THR A 1011 -20.95 -10.44 16.89
C THR A 1011 -20.41 -9.00 17.02
N PRO A 1012 -20.14 -8.30 15.90
CA PRO A 1012 -19.69 -6.91 15.92
C PRO A 1012 -20.63 -5.99 16.71
N ALA A 1013 -20.05 -5.22 17.63
CA ALA A 1013 -20.78 -4.20 18.39
C ALA A 1013 -20.88 -2.88 17.62
N GLU A 1014 -19.82 -2.50 16.91
CA GLU A 1014 -19.73 -1.26 16.13
C GLU A 1014 -18.67 -1.40 15.03
N THR A 1015 -18.91 -0.84 13.85
CA THR A 1015 -17.92 -0.71 12.77
C THR A 1015 -17.83 0.74 12.31
N LEU A 1016 -16.62 1.31 12.37
CA LEU A 1016 -16.32 2.67 11.95
C LEU A 1016 -15.51 2.64 10.65
N SER A 1017 -15.91 3.46 9.67
CA SER A 1017 -15.07 3.77 8.51
C SER A 1017 -14.07 4.86 8.92
N LEU A 1018 -12.78 4.61 8.70
CA LEU A 1018 -11.70 5.53 9.03
C LEU A 1018 -11.19 6.22 7.76
N PRO A 1019 -10.77 7.50 7.85
CA PRO A 1019 -10.22 8.21 6.72
C PRO A 1019 -8.92 7.55 6.26
N GLY A 1020 -8.59 7.65 4.98
CA GLY A 1020 -7.38 7.06 4.40
C GLY A 1020 -7.20 7.51 2.96
N PRO A 1021 -6.09 7.12 2.31
CA PRO A 1021 -5.83 7.46 0.93
C PRO A 1021 -6.89 6.84 0.02
N THR A 1022 -7.06 7.48 -1.13
CA THR A 1022 -8.01 7.01 -2.12
C THR A 1022 -7.60 5.63 -2.63
N GLY A 1023 -8.57 4.74 -2.85
CA GLY A 1023 -8.28 3.37 -3.28
C GLY A 1023 -7.92 2.42 -2.14
N GLU A 1024 -8.32 2.79 -0.92
CA GLU A 1024 -8.28 1.95 0.27
C GLU A 1024 -9.59 2.04 1.04
N SER A 1025 -10.04 0.92 1.60
CA SER A 1025 -11.08 0.88 2.62
C SER A 1025 -10.45 0.58 3.97
N ASN A 1026 -10.73 1.41 4.98
CA ASN A 1026 -10.20 1.26 6.32
C ASN A 1026 -11.36 1.17 7.31
N ARG A 1027 -11.54 0.00 7.92
CA ARG A 1027 -12.66 -0.26 8.84
C ARG A 1027 -12.15 -0.71 10.20
N LEU A 1028 -12.57 -0.03 11.25
CA LEU A 1028 -12.32 -0.42 12.64
C LEU A 1028 -13.61 -1.02 13.22
N THR A 1029 -13.57 -2.29 13.57
CA THR A 1029 -14.68 -3.01 14.19
C THR A 1029 -14.37 -3.26 15.65
N THR A 1030 -15.34 -3.02 16.54
CA THR A 1030 -15.25 -3.44 17.94
C THR A 1030 -16.08 -4.70 18.17
N LEU A 1031 -15.49 -5.67 18.85
CA LEU A 1031 -16.07 -6.97 19.15
C LEU A 1031 -16.12 -7.14 20.67
N PRO A 1032 -17.12 -7.81 21.26
CA PRO A 1032 -17.06 -8.16 22.68
C PRO A 1032 -15.76 -8.90 23.00
N ARG A 1033 -15.15 -8.69 24.17
CA ARG A 1033 -14.08 -9.56 24.68
C ARG A 1033 -14.67 -10.84 25.27
N PRO A 1034 -13.84 -11.86 25.56
CA PRO A 1034 -14.23 -12.95 26.45
C PRO A 1034 -14.87 -12.39 27.73
N ALA A 1035 -15.87 -13.10 28.27
CA ALA A 1035 -16.69 -12.57 29.35
C ALA A 1035 -15.84 -12.17 30.58
N LEU A 1036 -16.20 -11.05 31.19
CA LEU A 1036 -15.52 -10.50 32.35
C LEU A 1036 -16.14 -11.08 33.63
N LEU A 1037 -15.28 -11.43 34.59
CA LEU A 1037 -15.70 -11.98 35.88
C LEU A 1037 -16.08 -10.86 36.85
N CYS A 1038 -17.36 -10.79 37.24
CA CYS A 1038 -17.87 -9.88 38.26
C CYS A 1038 -17.72 -10.52 39.65
N MET A 1039 -16.62 -10.18 40.32
CA MET A 1039 -16.26 -10.75 41.61
C MET A 1039 -16.69 -9.87 42.79
N GLY A 1040 -17.52 -8.84 42.55
CA GLY A 1040 -17.86 -7.81 43.53
C GLY A 1040 -18.24 -8.34 44.94
N PRO A 1041 -17.95 -7.57 45.99
CA PRO A 1041 -18.30 -7.90 47.37
C PRO A 1041 -19.82 -8.02 47.56
N GLY A 1042 -20.37 -9.24 47.51
CA GLY A 1042 -21.81 -9.50 47.62
C GLY A 1042 -22.59 -9.40 46.30
N ALA A 1043 -23.82 -9.93 46.32
CA ALA A 1043 -24.64 -10.12 45.12
C ALA A 1043 -25.01 -8.83 44.39
N GLU A 1044 -25.32 -7.76 45.12
CA GLU A 1044 -25.71 -6.49 44.51
C GLU A 1044 -24.56 -5.84 43.75
N THR A 1045 -23.35 -5.87 44.32
CA THR A 1045 -22.15 -5.30 43.69
C THR A 1045 -21.72 -6.12 42.48
N ALA A 1046 -21.75 -7.46 42.55
CA ALA A 1046 -21.50 -8.31 41.39
C ALA A 1046 -22.51 -8.05 40.25
N ALA A 1047 -23.78 -7.86 40.59
CA ALA A 1047 -24.81 -7.49 39.61
C ALA A 1047 -24.61 -6.07 39.04
N ALA A 1048 -24.12 -5.12 39.85
CA ALA A 1048 -23.80 -3.76 39.39
C ALA A 1048 -22.64 -3.75 38.40
N GLN A 1049 -21.56 -4.48 38.70
CA GLN A 1049 -20.46 -4.73 37.78
C GLN A 1049 -20.96 -5.31 36.45
N ALA A 1050 -21.82 -6.32 36.52
CA ALA A 1050 -22.38 -6.95 35.33
C ALA A 1050 -23.25 -6.00 34.50
N ARG A 1051 -24.03 -5.13 35.14
CA ARG A 1051 -24.78 -4.06 34.45
C ARG A 1051 -23.85 -3.08 33.74
N ALA A 1052 -22.74 -2.66 34.37
CA ALA A 1052 -21.78 -1.74 33.77
C ALA A 1052 -21.11 -2.34 32.51
N ILE A 1053 -20.71 -3.61 32.57
CA ILE A 1053 -20.15 -4.33 31.41
C ILE A 1053 -21.18 -4.44 30.27
N ARG A 1054 -22.41 -4.87 30.59
CA ARG A 1054 -23.48 -5.04 29.59
C ARG A 1054 -23.88 -3.71 28.94
N ALA A 1055 -23.84 -2.60 29.67
CA ALA A 1055 -24.09 -1.26 29.13
C ALA A 1055 -23.07 -0.86 28.05
N LEU A 1056 -21.85 -1.38 28.14
CA LEU A 1056 -20.80 -1.22 27.13
C LEU A 1056 -20.84 -2.34 26.07
N GLY A 1057 -21.90 -3.13 25.98
CA GLY A 1057 -22.01 -4.21 24.98
C GLY A 1057 -21.11 -5.42 25.26
N GLY A 1058 -20.67 -5.60 26.50
CA GLY A 1058 -19.85 -6.73 26.91
C GLY A 1058 -20.63 -7.90 27.51
N HIS A 1059 -19.91 -9.01 27.70
CA HIS A 1059 -20.41 -10.16 28.44
C HIS A 1059 -19.86 -10.19 29.86
N ALA A 1060 -20.74 -10.45 30.81
CA ALA A 1060 -20.41 -10.51 32.23
C ALA A 1060 -20.82 -11.85 32.82
N VAL A 1061 -19.97 -12.42 33.67
CA VAL A 1061 -20.26 -13.61 34.46
C VAL A 1061 -20.17 -13.25 35.94
N GLU A 1062 -21.26 -13.50 36.67
CA GLU A 1062 -21.41 -13.11 38.07
C GLU A 1062 -20.99 -14.25 38.99
N THR A 1063 -20.30 -13.90 40.08
CA THR A 1063 -20.07 -14.82 41.20
C THR A 1063 -21.32 -14.96 42.06
N THR A 1064 -21.46 -16.09 42.75
CA THR A 1064 -22.56 -16.37 43.68
C THR A 1064 -22.06 -16.56 45.12
N GLY A 1065 -20.77 -16.32 45.36
CA GLY A 1065 -20.11 -16.47 46.66
C GLY A 1065 -18.67 -15.97 46.61
N THR A 1066 -17.98 -15.99 47.74
CA THR A 1066 -16.56 -15.58 47.82
C THR A 1066 -15.69 -16.53 47.00
N ILE A 1067 -14.90 -15.98 46.07
CA ILE A 1067 -13.88 -16.71 45.32
C ILE A 1067 -12.53 -16.61 46.04
N ASN A 1068 -11.81 -17.73 46.15
CA ASN A 1068 -10.43 -17.70 46.59
C ASN A 1068 -9.55 -17.16 45.45
N PRO A 1069 -8.83 -16.04 45.62
CA PRO A 1069 -8.01 -15.45 44.56
C PRO A 1069 -7.01 -16.43 43.94
N ALA A 1070 -6.48 -17.37 44.72
CA ALA A 1070 -5.53 -18.38 44.23
C ALA A 1070 -6.09 -19.22 43.06
N ASP A 1071 -7.40 -19.46 43.03
CA ASP A 1071 -8.07 -20.27 42.01
C ASP A 1071 -8.02 -19.58 40.63
N LEU A 1072 -7.82 -18.25 40.59
CA LEU A 1072 -7.68 -17.49 39.34
C LEU A 1072 -6.35 -17.76 38.62
N THR A 1073 -5.37 -18.41 39.28
CA THR A 1073 -4.08 -18.76 38.65
C THR A 1073 -4.28 -19.75 37.50
N ASP A 1074 -5.13 -20.76 37.69
CA ASP A 1074 -5.38 -21.82 36.71
C ASP A 1074 -6.83 -21.78 36.17
N GLY A 1075 -7.55 -20.70 36.46
CA GLY A 1075 -8.95 -20.51 36.07
C GLY A 1075 -9.17 -20.21 34.59
N PRO A 1076 -10.45 -20.08 34.16
CA PRO A 1076 -10.80 -19.71 32.79
C PRO A 1076 -10.14 -18.39 32.34
N ALA A 1077 -9.91 -18.25 31.03
CA ALA A 1077 -9.33 -17.05 30.44
C ALA A 1077 -10.36 -15.92 30.28
N TYR A 1078 -10.83 -15.36 31.40
CA TYR A 1078 -11.73 -14.21 31.40
C TYR A 1078 -11.10 -13.02 30.68
N GLY A 1079 -11.92 -12.15 30.07
CA GLY A 1079 -11.44 -10.90 29.46
C GLY A 1079 -10.91 -9.88 30.47
N GLY A 1080 -11.27 -10.06 31.75
CA GLY A 1080 -10.86 -9.25 32.89
C GLY A 1080 -11.59 -9.69 34.16
N VAL A 1081 -11.09 -9.28 35.32
CA VAL A 1081 -11.73 -9.55 36.62
C VAL A 1081 -12.07 -8.23 37.30
N LEU A 1082 -13.33 -8.04 37.69
CA LEU A 1082 -13.79 -6.85 38.39
C LEU A 1082 -13.84 -7.10 39.91
N TRP A 1083 -13.21 -6.22 40.68
CA TRP A 1083 -13.27 -6.24 42.14
C TRP A 1083 -13.33 -4.81 42.70
N TRP A 1084 -14.48 -4.47 43.29
CA TRP A 1084 -14.77 -3.17 43.90
C TRP A 1084 -14.71 -3.23 45.44
N GLY A 1085 -14.06 -4.23 46.01
CA GLY A 1085 -13.92 -4.39 47.46
C GLY A 1085 -12.57 -3.88 47.98
N ASP A 1086 -12.12 -4.48 49.07
CA ASP A 1086 -10.90 -4.09 49.78
C ASP A 1086 -9.62 -4.31 48.96
N THR A 1087 -8.57 -3.56 49.30
CA THR A 1087 -7.29 -3.56 48.58
C THR A 1087 -6.47 -4.83 48.82
N ASP A 1088 -6.63 -5.52 49.95
CA ASP A 1088 -5.87 -6.74 50.25
C ASP A 1088 -6.34 -7.90 49.36
N THR A 1089 -7.65 -8.07 49.22
CA THR A 1089 -8.25 -9.00 48.26
C THR A 1089 -7.87 -8.60 46.83
N ALA A 1090 -7.91 -7.30 46.49
CA ALA A 1090 -7.51 -6.81 45.17
C ALA A 1090 -6.06 -7.20 44.84
N ARG A 1091 -5.13 -7.02 45.80
CA ARG A 1091 -3.72 -7.44 45.66
C ARG A 1091 -3.60 -8.95 45.46
N ALA A 1092 -4.32 -9.74 46.24
CA ALA A 1092 -4.29 -11.19 46.11
C ALA A 1092 -4.77 -11.67 44.73
N VAL A 1093 -5.82 -11.03 44.19
CA VAL A 1093 -6.31 -11.27 42.82
C VAL A 1093 -5.25 -10.89 41.80
N GLU A 1094 -4.68 -9.70 41.90
CA GLU A 1094 -3.67 -9.21 40.97
C GLU A 1094 -2.44 -10.13 40.93
N MET A 1095 -1.97 -10.58 42.10
CA MET A 1095 -0.88 -11.54 42.24
C MET A 1095 -1.20 -12.91 41.66
N ALA A 1096 -2.44 -13.38 41.75
CA ALA A 1096 -2.86 -14.63 41.13
C ALA A 1096 -2.92 -14.51 39.61
N LEU A 1097 -3.50 -13.42 39.10
CA LEU A 1097 -3.57 -13.16 37.65
C LEU A 1097 -2.18 -12.98 37.02
N ALA A 1098 -1.23 -12.37 37.73
CA ALA A 1098 0.13 -12.17 37.24
C ALA A 1098 0.98 -13.46 37.16
N LYS A 1099 0.56 -14.55 37.82
CA LYS A 1099 1.21 -15.87 37.73
C LYS A 1099 0.76 -16.67 36.50
N ARG A 1100 -0.27 -16.21 35.81
CA ARG A 1100 -0.79 -16.89 34.61
C ARG A 1100 0.23 -16.83 33.48
N ASN A 1101 0.33 -17.94 32.75
CA ASN A 1101 1.02 -17.96 31.46
C ASN A 1101 0.02 -17.56 30.36
N GLY A 1102 0.51 -16.92 29.30
CA GLY A 1102 -0.29 -16.56 28.14
C GLY A 1102 -0.79 -15.11 28.18
N LEU A 1103 -2.06 -14.89 27.79
CA LEU A 1103 -2.66 -13.56 27.69
C LEU A 1103 -2.74 -12.85 29.05
N ILE A 1104 -2.48 -11.54 29.05
CA ILE A 1104 -2.50 -10.72 30.26
C ILE A 1104 -3.95 -10.38 30.61
N ILE A 1105 -4.45 -10.95 31.71
CA ILE A 1105 -5.79 -10.65 32.25
C ILE A 1105 -5.71 -9.48 33.22
N PRO A 1106 -6.43 -8.36 32.98
CA PRO A 1106 -6.41 -7.21 33.87
C PRO A 1106 -7.34 -7.39 35.07
N LEU A 1107 -6.91 -6.89 36.23
CA LEU A 1107 -7.82 -6.53 37.31
C LEU A 1107 -8.43 -5.15 37.03
N ILE A 1108 -9.73 -5.03 37.22
CA ILE A 1108 -10.51 -3.82 37.01
C ILE A 1108 -11.14 -3.43 38.35
N ARG A 1109 -10.58 -2.38 38.96
CA ARG A 1109 -11.08 -1.85 40.24
C ARG A 1109 -12.11 -0.74 40.09
N GLY A 1110 -12.23 -0.18 38.91
CA GLY A 1110 -13.15 0.92 38.64
C GLY A 1110 -14.31 0.53 37.74
N LEU A 1111 -15.06 1.53 37.29
CA LEU A 1111 -15.98 1.35 36.17
C LEU A 1111 -15.22 0.82 34.94
N PRO A 1112 -15.76 -0.20 34.25
CA PRO A 1112 -15.14 -0.68 33.02
C PRO A 1112 -15.22 0.37 31.91
N ASP A 1113 -14.24 0.36 31.00
CA ASP A 1113 -14.19 1.20 29.81
C ASP A 1113 -14.39 0.35 28.52
N THR A 1114 -14.66 1.01 27.39
CA THR A 1114 -14.90 0.33 26.11
C THR A 1114 -13.75 -0.60 25.72
N ALA A 1115 -12.49 -0.22 25.92
CA ALA A 1115 -11.33 -1.01 25.52
C ALA A 1115 -11.06 -2.22 26.43
N ARG A 1116 -11.55 -2.19 27.68
CA ARG A 1116 -11.54 -3.35 28.59
C ARG A 1116 -12.67 -4.33 28.31
N VAL A 1117 -13.76 -3.86 27.71
CA VAL A 1117 -14.96 -4.65 27.45
C VAL A 1117 -15.01 -5.18 26.01
N ARG A 1118 -14.41 -4.44 25.07
CA ARG A 1118 -14.38 -4.75 23.64
C ARG A 1118 -12.95 -4.89 23.14
N ALA A 1119 -12.75 -5.77 22.16
CA ALA A 1119 -11.55 -5.88 21.35
C ALA A 1119 -11.72 -5.02 20.09
N GLU A 1120 -10.62 -4.55 19.55
CA GLU A 1120 -10.60 -3.74 18.33
C GLU A 1120 -9.96 -4.57 17.21
N ARG A 1121 -10.63 -4.71 16.07
CA ARG A 1121 -10.07 -5.32 14.86
C ARG A 1121 -10.16 -4.35 13.68
N HIS A 1122 -9.04 -4.14 13.03
CA HIS A 1122 -8.94 -3.27 11.87
C HIS A 1122 -8.82 -4.11 10.59
N VAL A 1123 -9.55 -3.73 9.55
CA VAL A 1123 -9.44 -4.31 8.21
C VAL A 1123 -9.08 -3.20 7.22
N CYS A 1124 -7.96 -3.37 6.53
CA CYS A 1124 -7.52 -2.56 5.41
C CYS A 1124 -7.69 -3.34 4.10
N VAL A 1125 -8.47 -2.83 3.16
CA VAL A 1125 -8.63 -3.44 1.83
C VAL A 1125 -8.07 -2.50 0.77
N ASP A 1126 -7.13 -2.99 -0.04
CA ASP A 1126 -6.75 -2.31 -1.27
C ASP A 1126 -7.83 -2.50 -2.33
N THR A 1127 -8.65 -1.47 -2.54
CA THR A 1127 -9.75 -1.50 -3.52
C THR A 1127 -9.27 -1.26 -4.95
N THR A 1128 -7.98 -0.94 -5.15
CA THR A 1128 -7.34 -0.77 -6.46
C THR A 1128 -6.63 -2.01 -6.95
N ALA A 1129 -6.59 -3.08 -6.14
CA ALA A 1129 -5.83 -4.28 -6.46
C ALA A 1129 -6.21 -4.90 -7.82
N ALA A 1130 -7.45 -4.70 -8.29
CA ALA A 1130 -7.92 -5.15 -9.60
C ALA A 1130 -7.19 -4.47 -10.77
N GLY A 1131 -6.55 -3.32 -10.56
CA GLY A 1131 -5.82 -2.57 -11.59
C GLY A 1131 -6.30 -1.14 -11.80
N GLY A 1132 -7.15 -0.61 -10.91
CA GLY A 1132 -7.50 0.81 -10.83
C GLY A 1132 -8.67 1.11 -9.88
N ASN A 1133 -9.10 2.36 -9.82
CA ASN A 1133 -10.01 2.89 -8.79
C ASN A 1133 -11.37 3.31 -9.34
N ALA A 1134 -12.39 2.47 -9.18
CA ALA A 1134 -13.74 2.77 -9.67
C ALA A 1134 -14.35 4.05 -9.07
N ALA A 1135 -14.14 4.32 -7.77
CA ALA A 1135 -14.71 5.48 -7.08
C ALA A 1135 -14.16 6.81 -7.61
N LEU A 1136 -12.85 6.87 -7.87
CA LEU A 1136 -12.24 8.06 -8.48
C LEU A 1136 -12.73 8.30 -9.91
N LEU A 1137 -12.95 7.23 -10.67
CA LEU A 1137 -13.37 7.34 -12.07
C LEU A 1137 -14.84 7.79 -12.20
N GLY A 1138 -15.70 7.48 -11.21
CA GLY A 1138 -17.06 8.01 -11.13
C GLY A 1138 -17.15 9.44 -10.56
N ALA A 1139 -16.12 9.93 -9.88
CA ALA A 1139 -16.07 11.28 -9.28
C ALA A 1139 -15.48 12.36 -10.23
N MET A 1140 -15.07 11.96 -11.43
CA MET A 1140 -14.60 12.85 -12.49
C MET A 1140 -15.72 13.47 -13.35
N ASP A 1141 -16.98 13.17 -13.02
CA ASP A 1141 -18.19 13.61 -13.73
C ASP A 1141 -18.64 15.03 -13.37
#